data_AF-G3PLY5-F1
#
_entry.id   AF-G3PLY5-F1
#
_cell.length_a   1.000
_cell.length_b   1.000
_cell.length_c   1.000
_cell.angle_alpha   90.00
_cell.angle_beta   90.00
_cell.angle_gamma   90.00
#
_symmetry.space_group_name_H-M   'P 1'
#
loop_
_entity.id
_entity.type
_entity.pdbx_description
1 polymer ?
#
loop_
_entity_poly.entity_id
_entity_poly.type
_entity_poly.pdbx_seq_one_letter_code
_entity_poly.pdbx_strand_id
1 'polypeptide(L)'
;MVYNETDNDGYCFTGYCNASCQIVVKVDNCHSFKQCDNVSPPKKNGEVWKVSNCVTGSCHDGNVTYHDIQCPTSKPVVCANNFPAVEVTDEDGCCPHYECQCICYGWGDPHYVTFDGTYYDFQGNCSYWLMKEISPKYNFSAMIDDTYCGDGLSCPQSITIFYQSYKIFITQDDINGNFTNQISVNDKPVSLAYQNKDFRLITTGIETVLVIPNIQAKITFSGLIFGIYLPYSDFGGNTQGQCGTCDNNRTDDCRLPSGKIDPSCPDMAHEWRANTSHCERVPPTPTPQPDVCNTTMCEIIKSSLFEACHTKIGYGPFVEACEFDMCHMHIQHIGCSSLQAYADACAEAGICIDWRTATDGICDYHCQSPKVYRACGPQVESTCESWYNNKFIFAVSEFSKMTEMELEGCFCPNGTRLLSSTSNECVPSCEICQLANGTWKLPNSIWTEGCQECTCEEDTFHVVCRNISCPAQPPLSCDQEGQVMVTDTVGCCEEKKCVCNVTTCPDMPICPVGYTVELTTGTCFPNAACVIQKDVCVFQNNVYQVGDVVPMKKPCDNCICSKNTDVSSGFNIVECQPTPCDTHCPLGYDYQTVAGQCCGKCLQTSCVVVLSNVTKTLQPGTIWTPADNSCVRFECVKIATQFVTVEAKTVCPPYDPEECISVIAHTHTHTHT
;
A
#
# COMPACT_ATOMS: atom_id res chain seq x y z
N MET A 1 16.11 -80.23 63.33
CA MET A 1 15.08 -80.33 62.28
C MET A 1 15.61 -81.35 61.26
N VAL A 2 14.75 -82.23 60.72
CA VAL A 2 15.15 -83.33 59.83
C VAL A 2 14.78 -83.01 58.38
N TYR A 3 13.56 -82.50 58.18
CA TYR A 3 13.10 -81.89 56.93
C TYR A 3 11.98 -80.88 57.26
N ASN A 4 11.69 -79.99 56.33
CA ASN A 4 10.54 -79.09 56.37
C ASN A 4 10.05 -78.87 54.94
N GLU A 5 9.00 -79.58 54.57
CA GLU A 5 8.45 -79.61 53.21
C GLU A 5 6.98 -79.19 53.24
N THR A 6 6.50 -78.55 52.18
CA THR A 6 5.09 -78.19 51.98
C THR A 6 4.56 -78.96 50.78
N ASP A 7 3.40 -79.61 50.90
CA ASP A 7 2.76 -80.25 49.74
C ASP A 7 1.93 -79.26 48.91
N ASN A 8 1.52 -79.69 47.71
CA ASN A 8 0.69 -78.87 46.82
C ASN A 8 -0.77 -78.71 47.31
N ASP A 9 -1.16 -79.42 48.38
CA ASP A 9 -2.50 -79.38 48.97
C ASP A 9 -2.58 -78.45 50.20
N GLY A 10 -1.46 -77.80 50.57
CA GLY A 10 -1.39 -76.73 51.59
C GLY A 10 -0.92 -77.17 52.98
N TYR A 11 -0.45 -78.41 53.15
CA TYR A 11 0.03 -78.89 54.44
C TYR A 11 1.54 -78.73 54.58
N CYS A 12 1.97 -78.20 55.73
CA CYS A 12 3.38 -78.08 56.10
C CYS A 12 3.80 -79.23 57.03
N PHE A 13 4.84 -79.95 56.66
CA PHE A 13 5.36 -81.11 57.38
C PHE A 13 6.73 -80.80 57.99
N THR A 14 6.74 -80.41 59.26
CA THR A 14 7.99 -80.19 60.01
C THR A 14 8.38 -81.47 60.76
N GLY A 15 9.42 -82.14 60.27
CA GLY A 15 10.02 -83.29 60.96
C GLY A 15 11.11 -82.87 61.94
N TYR A 16 11.01 -83.27 63.20
CA TYR A 16 12.10 -83.06 64.19
C TYR A 16 12.30 -84.27 65.10
N CYS A 17 13.54 -84.48 65.53
CA CYS A 17 13.86 -85.54 66.49
C CYS A 17 13.60 -85.03 67.91
N ASN A 18 12.84 -85.79 68.71
CA ASN A 18 12.54 -85.44 70.10
C ASN A 18 13.69 -85.83 71.05
N ALA A 19 13.56 -85.47 72.34
CA ALA A 19 14.57 -85.76 73.36
C ALA A 19 14.78 -87.27 73.65
N SER A 20 13.93 -88.14 73.09
CA SER A 20 14.05 -89.61 73.14
C SER A 20 14.56 -90.20 71.82
N CYS A 21 15.13 -89.38 70.94
CA CYS A 21 15.67 -89.73 69.63
C CYS A 21 14.64 -90.37 68.66
N GLN A 22 13.36 -90.05 68.81
CA GLN A 22 12.30 -90.44 67.87
C GLN A 22 11.96 -89.26 66.95
N ILE A 23 11.76 -89.53 65.66
CA ILE A 23 11.27 -88.52 64.71
C ILE A 23 9.78 -88.29 64.99
N VAL A 24 9.46 -87.07 65.40
CA VAL A 24 8.10 -86.55 65.50
C VAL A 24 7.83 -85.73 64.24
N VAL A 25 6.78 -86.09 63.51
CA VAL A 25 6.26 -85.29 62.39
C VAL A 25 5.13 -84.43 62.94
N LYS A 26 5.24 -83.11 62.80
CA LYS A 26 4.14 -82.19 63.05
C LYS A 26 3.54 -81.78 61.71
N VAL A 27 2.24 -81.98 61.56
CA VAL A 27 1.47 -81.55 60.39
C VAL A 27 0.66 -80.33 60.83
N ASP A 28 1.00 -79.17 60.29
CA ASP A 28 0.26 -77.93 60.51
C ASP A 28 -0.38 -77.49 59.19
N ASN A 29 -1.62 -76.99 59.27
CA ASN A 29 -2.30 -76.42 58.10
C ASN A 29 -1.67 -75.07 57.76
N CYS A 30 -0.94 -74.99 56.65
CA CYS A 30 -0.31 -73.77 56.20
C CYS A 30 -1.33 -72.94 55.44
N HIS A 31 -1.94 -71.95 56.11
CA HIS A 31 -2.88 -71.01 55.51
C HIS A 31 -2.21 -70.19 54.38
N SER A 32 -2.21 -70.75 53.16
CA SER A 32 -1.84 -70.06 51.94
C SER A 32 -2.97 -69.10 51.56
N PHE A 33 -2.93 -67.89 52.12
CA PHE A 33 -3.89 -66.84 51.76
C PHE A 33 -3.92 -66.63 50.25
N LYS A 34 -5.11 -66.73 49.66
CA LYS A 34 -5.31 -66.63 48.22
C LYS A 34 -4.99 -65.22 47.74
N GLN A 35 -4.38 -65.14 46.56
CA GLN A 35 -4.19 -63.89 45.85
C GLN A 35 -5.46 -63.56 45.05
N CYS A 36 -5.68 -62.29 44.77
CA CYS A 36 -6.81 -61.82 43.99
C CYS A 36 -6.41 -61.80 42.51
N ASP A 37 -6.43 -62.98 41.88
CA ASP A 37 -6.06 -63.16 40.47
C ASP A 37 -7.16 -62.66 39.49
N ASN A 38 -8.36 -62.39 40.01
CA ASN A 38 -9.51 -61.88 39.25
C ASN A 38 -9.45 -60.35 38.96
N VAL A 39 -8.40 -59.66 39.38
CA VAL A 39 -8.13 -58.25 39.05
C VAL A 39 -6.83 -58.13 38.26
N SER A 40 -6.73 -57.11 37.40
CA SER A 40 -5.58 -56.89 36.51
C SER A 40 -4.88 -55.57 36.82
N PRO A 41 -3.59 -55.55 37.20
CA PRO A 41 -2.75 -56.72 37.48
C PRO A 41 -3.19 -57.46 38.77
N PRO A 42 -2.91 -58.79 38.88
CA PRO A 42 -3.22 -59.59 40.07
C PRO A 42 -2.70 -58.96 41.37
N LYS A 43 -3.48 -59.09 42.44
CA LYS A 43 -3.24 -58.42 43.73
C LYS A 43 -2.93 -59.41 44.83
N LYS A 44 -1.89 -59.12 45.62
CA LYS A 44 -1.48 -59.99 46.74
C LYS A 44 -2.46 -59.88 47.90
N ASN A 45 -2.57 -60.94 48.71
CA ASN A 45 -3.31 -60.86 49.96
C ASN A 45 -2.73 -59.74 50.86
N GLY A 46 -3.59 -58.86 51.37
CA GLY A 46 -3.22 -57.67 52.14
C GLY A 46 -2.81 -56.46 51.29
N GLU A 47 -2.83 -56.56 49.95
CA GLU A 47 -2.57 -55.41 49.07
C GLU A 47 -3.79 -54.49 48.98
N VAL A 48 -3.54 -53.17 49.01
CA VAL A 48 -4.53 -52.11 48.82
C VAL A 48 -4.06 -51.23 47.66
N TRP A 49 -4.97 -50.80 46.78
CA TRP A 49 -4.64 -50.00 45.59
C TRP A 49 -5.73 -48.96 45.28
N LYS A 50 -5.33 -47.85 44.65
CA LYS A 50 -6.27 -46.84 44.10
C LYS A 50 -6.97 -47.45 42.88
N VAL A 51 -8.31 -47.41 42.86
CA VAL A 51 -9.18 -47.93 41.79
C VAL A 51 -9.75 -46.78 40.97
N SER A 52 -10.11 -45.68 41.64
CA SER A 52 -10.40 -44.37 41.06
C SER A 52 -9.98 -43.29 42.06
N ASN A 53 -10.22 -42.02 41.76
CA ASN A 53 -9.89 -40.93 42.67
C ASN A 53 -10.47 -41.10 44.09
N CYS A 54 -11.75 -41.51 44.19
CA CYS A 54 -12.42 -41.75 45.48
C CYS A 54 -12.59 -43.23 45.87
N VAL A 55 -12.07 -44.20 45.12
CA VAL A 55 -12.28 -45.62 45.44
C VAL A 55 -10.95 -46.34 45.63
N THR A 56 -10.81 -47.02 46.75
CA THR A 56 -9.72 -47.97 47.01
C THR A 56 -10.22 -49.41 46.89
N GLY A 57 -9.39 -50.29 46.34
CA GLY A 57 -9.59 -51.73 46.33
C GLY A 57 -8.64 -52.40 47.34
N SER A 58 -9.11 -53.43 48.02
CA SER A 58 -8.35 -54.23 48.98
C SER A 58 -8.52 -55.72 48.69
N CYS A 59 -7.43 -56.50 48.80
CA CYS A 59 -7.45 -57.95 48.60
C CYS A 59 -7.30 -58.68 49.92
N HIS A 60 -8.26 -59.54 50.26
CA HIS A 60 -8.22 -60.38 51.46
C HIS A 60 -8.67 -61.81 51.15
N ASP A 61 -7.73 -62.77 51.24
CA ASP A 61 -7.88 -64.20 50.97
C ASP A 61 -8.64 -64.50 49.64
N GLY A 62 -8.21 -63.85 48.57
CA GLY A 62 -8.77 -63.99 47.22
C GLY A 62 -10.09 -63.23 46.99
N ASN A 63 -10.68 -62.63 48.03
CA ASN A 63 -11.81 -61.71 47.90
C ASN A 63 -11.32 -60.28 47.67
N VAL A 64 -11.99 -59.56 46.76
CA VAL A 64 -11.74 -58.13 46.51
C VAL A 64 -12.87 -57.31 47.10
N THR A 65 -12.51 -56.39 48.00
CA THR A 65 -13.43 -55.40 48.57
C THR A 65 -13.09 -54.00 48.07
N TYR A 66 -14.12 -53.19 47.86
CA TYR A 66 -13.98 -51.79 47.46
C TYR A 66 -14.46 -50.88 48.61
N HIS A 67 -13.76 -49.77 48.80
CA HIS A 67 -14.06 -48.79 49.85
C HIS A 67 -13.98 -47.37 49.27
N ASP A 68 -15.09 -46.64 49.38
CA ASP A 68 -15.17 -45.22 49.05
C ASP A 68 -14.42 -44.40 50.11
N ILE A 69 -13.53 -43.51 49.68
CA ILE A 69 -12.75 -42.63 50.53
C ILE A 69 -13.71 -41.71 51.29
N GLN A 70 -13.67 -41.79 52.62
CA GLN A 70 -14.49 -40.95 53.50
C GLN A 70 -13.79 -39.62 53.72
N CYS A 71 -14.18 -38.61 52.94
CA CYS A 71 -13.63 -37.26 53.07
C CYS A 71 -14.01 -36.62 54.41
N PRO A 72 -13.11 -35.86 55.05
CA PRO A 72 -13.45 -35.09 56.25
C PRO A 72 -14.50 -34.04 55.92
N THR A 73 -15.40 -33.73 56.86
CA THR A 73 -16.40 -32.67 56.68
C THR A 73 -15.72 -31.30 56.74
N SER A 74 -15.27 -30.83 55.58
CA SER A 74 -14.71 -29.48 55.42
C SER A 74 -15.73 -28.41 55.81
N LYS A 75 -15.23 -27.27 56.28
CA LYS A 75 -16.03 -26.07 56.56
C LYS A 75 -15.30 -24.86 55.96
N PRO A 76 -16.02 -23.85 55.44
CA PRO A 76 -15.40 -22.62 54.97
C PRO A 76 -14.47 -22.04 56.03
N VAL A 77 -13.23 -21.78 55.63
CA VAL A 77 -12.27 -21.03 56.44
C VAL A 77 -12.67 -19.55 56.47
N VAL A 78 -12.30 -18.84 57.54
CA VAL A 78 -12.52 -17.39 57.62
C VAL A 78 -11.28 -16.69 57.08
N CYS A 79 -11.42 -16.06 55.92
CA CYS A 79 -10.31 -15.41 55.23
C CYS A 79 -10.04 -14.01 55.78
N ALA A 80 -8.76 -13.68 55.96
CA ALA A 80 -8.31 -12.41 56.52
C ALA A 80 -8.76 -11.21 55.67
N ASN A 81 -8.87 -11.39 54.35
CA ASN A 81 -9.37 -10.38 53.42
C ASN A 81 -10.90 -10.23 53.41
N ASN A 82 -11.64 -11.02 54.21
CA ASN A 82 -13.11 -11.10 54.26
C ASN A 82 -13.80 -11.57 52.97
N PHE A 83 -13.07 -12.02 51.95
CA PHE A 83 -13.69 -12.67 50.79
C PHE A 83 -14.18 -14.09 51.16
N PRO A 84 -15.20 -14.63 50.46
CA PRO A 84 -15.66 -15.99 50.67
C PRO A 84 -14.55 -17.01 50.34
N ALA A 85 -14.35 -18.00 51.21
CA ALA A 85 -13.48 -19.13 50.89
C ALA A 85 -14.05 -19.97 49.73
N VAL A 86 -13.19 -20.36 48.79
CA VAL A 86 -13.54 -21.15 47.61
C VAL A 86 -13.40 -22.65 47.89
N GLU A 87 -14.32 -23.45 47.36
CA GLU A 87 -14.19 -24.91 47.39
C GLU A 87 -13.23 -25.34 46.28
N VAL A 88 -12.12 -25.95 46.66
CA VAL A 88 -11.10 -26.51 45.77
C VAL A 88 -11.03 -28.03 45.97
N THR A 89 -10.29 -28.74 45.12
CA THR A 89 -10.05 -30.18 45.26
C THR A 89 -8.60 -30.47 44.88
N ASP A 90 -7.90 -31.22 45.73
CA ASP A 90 -6.51 -31.65 45.52
C ASP A 90 -6.28 -32.38 44.19
N GLU A 91 -5.02 -32.51 43.76
CA GLU A 91 -4.60 -33.32 42.59
C GLU A 91 -5.12 -34.77 42.64
N ASP A 92 -5.30 -35.33 43.83
CA ASP A 92 -5.89 -36.67 44.03
C ASP A 92 -7.36 -36.77 43.56
N GLY A 93 -8.02 -35.62 43.37
CA GLY A 93 -9.28 -35.43 42.67
C GLY A 93 -10.49 -36.06 43.36
N CYS A 94 -10.52 -36.04 44.70
CA CYS A 94 -11.54 -36.72 45.49
C CYS A 94 -12.18 -35.88 46.61
N CYS A 95 -11.39 -35.41 47.56
CA CYS A 95 -11.91 -34.70 48.72
C CYS A 95 -11.78 -33.19 48.53
N PRO A 96 -12.89 -32.44 48.55
CA PRO A 96 -12.83 -30.99 48.49
C PRO A 96 -12.47 -30.39 49.85
N HIS A 97 -11.76 -29.27 49.82
CA HIS A 97 -11.48 -28.42 50.97
C HIS A 97 -11.74 -26.95 50.63
N TYR A 98 -11.73 -26.09 51.66
CA TYR A 98 -11.90 -24.65 51.45
C TYR A 98 -10.57 -23.93 51.59
N GLU A 99 -10.22 -23.14 50.57
CA GLU A 99 -9.07 -22.23 50.57
C GLU A 99 -9.54 -20.77 50.52
N CYS A 100 -8.69 -19.87 51.01
CA CYS A 100 -8.85 -18.45 50.74
C CYS A 100 -8.34 -18.11 49.34
N GLN A 101 -8.76 -16.96 48.81
CA GLN A 101 -8.22 -16.43 47.56
C GLN A 101 -7.23 -15.32 47.88
N CYS A 102 -6.10 -15.28 47.18
CA CYS A 102 -5.19 -14.14 47.24
C CYS A 102 -5.75 -13.04 46.31
N ILE A 103 -6.38 -12.01 46.89
CA ILE A 103 -6.99 -10.92 46.11
C ILE A 103 -6.38 -9.58 46.55
N CYS A 104 -5.53 -9.01 45.70
CA CYS A 104 -4.95 -7.67 45.89
C CYS A 104 -5.55 -6.73 44.85
N TYR A 105 -5.90 -5.51 45.24
CA TYR A 105 -6.50 -4.53 44.34
C TYR A 105 -6.22 -3.09 44.81
N GLY A 106 -6.36 -2.14 43.91
CA GLY A 106 -6.19 -0.72 44.21
C GLY A 106 -6.96 0.16 43.23
N TRP A 107 -7.36 1.34 43.67
CA TRP A 107 -8.17 2.28 42.90
C TRP A 107 -7.83 3.74 43.20
N GLY A 108 -7.95 4.60 42.20
CA GLY A 108 -7.68 6.03 42.27
C GLY A 108 -6.19 6.40 42.31
N ASP A 109 -5.40 5.68 43.13
CA ASP A 109 -4.13 6.13 43.73
C ASP A 109 -4.41 7.35 44.66
N PRO A 110 -4.77 7.06 45.92
CA PRO A 110 -3.81 6.37 46.78
C PRO A 110 -4.23 4.99 47.31
N HIS A 111 -5.41 4.45 46.99
CA HIS A 111 -5.98 3.35 47.76
C HIS A 111 -5.49 1.96 47.32
N TYR A 112 -4.94 1.19 48.26
CA TYR A 112 -4.47 -0.19 48.08
C TYR A 112 -5.06 -1.13 49.12
N VAL A 113 -5.32 -2.38 48.70
CA VAL A 113 -5.69 -3.50 49.58
C VAL A 113 -4.82 -4.71 49.24
N THR A 114 -4.09 -5.21 50.24
CA THR A 114 -3.20 -6.39 50.12
C THR A 114 -3.97 -7.71 49.92
N PHE A 115 -3.26 -8.78 49.57
CA PHE A 115 -3.84 -10.12 49.41
C PHE A 115 -4.63 -10.60 50.64
N ASP A 116 -4.19 -10.23 51.84
CA ASP A 116 -4.85 -10.58 53.12
C ASP A 116 -5.74 -9.46 53.69
N GLY A 117 -5.95 -8.40 52.92
CA GLY A 117 -6.97 -7.37 53.14
C GLY A 117 -6.57 -6.19 54.01
N THR A 118 -5.27 -5.95 54.20
CA THR A 118 -4.79 -4.71 54.81
C THR A 118 -4.99 -3.56 53.81
N TYR A 119 -5.90 -2.64 54.16
CA TYR A 119 -6.09 -1.38 53.47
C TYR A 119 -5.00 -0.38 53.89
N TYR A 120 -4.42 0.35 52.93
CA TYR A 120 -3.52 1.46 53.19
C TYR A 120 -3.51 2.46 52.02
N ASP A 121 -3.14 3.71 52.32
CA ASP A 121 -3.00 4.78 51.34
C ASP A 121 -1.51 4.98 50.97
N PHE A 122 -1.19 5.05 49.68
CA PHE A 122 0.16 5.26 49.17
C PHE A 122 0.14 6.17 47.94
N GLN A 123 1.09 7.10 47.84
CA GLN A 123 1.27 7.95 46.64
C GLN A 123 2.74 7.93 46.22
N GLY A 124 3.00 7.73 44.93
CA GLY A 124 4.35 7.74 44.38
C GLY A 124 4.36 7.81 42.86
N ASN A 125 5.19 8.68 42.28
CA ASN A 125 5.20 8.98 40.84
C ASN A 125 6.16 8.11 40.03
N CYS A 126 6.09 6.78 40.20
CA CYS A 126 7.07 5.87 39.60
C CYS A 126 6.53 4.46 39.33
N SER A 127 7.35 3.63 38.68
CA SER A 127 7.10 2.19 38.56
C SER A 127 7.29 1.49 39.92
N TYR A 128 6.28 0.78 40.42
CA TYR A 128 6.32 -0.01 41.66
C TYR A 128 5.94 -1.47 41.44
N TRP A 129 6.58 -2.37 42.19
CA TRP A 129 6.27 -3.80 42.16
C TRP A 129 5.07 -4.12 43.06
N LEU A 130 3.89 -4.22 42.45
CA LEU A 130 2.66 -4.71 43.09
C LEU A 130 2.90 -6.10 43.71
N MET A 131 3.39 -7.06 42.91
CA MET A 131 3.82 -8.35 43.44
C MET A 131 4.95 -9.00 42.64
N LYS A 132 5.68 -9.88 43.32
CA LYS A 132 6.63 -10.87 42.80
C LYS A 132 6.48 -12.15 43.60
N GLU A 133 6.95 -13.25 43.02
CA GLU A 133 7.26 -14.45 43.80
C GLU A 133 8.43 -14.20 44.78
N ILE A 134 8.41 -14.84 45.96
CA ILE A 134 9.55 -14.91 46.90
C ILE A 134 10.56 -15.94 46.37
N SER A 135 10.07 -17.11 45.97
CA SER A 135 10.80 -18.14 45.26
C SER A 135 10.14 -18.33 43.88
N PRO A 136 10.78 -17.91 42.78
CA PRO A 136 10.20 -18.01 41.44
C PRO A 136 9.92 -19.47 41.02
N LYS A 137 8.64 -19.85 41.10
CA LYS A 137 8.06 -21.13 40.64
C LYS A 137 7.56 -20.99 39.20
N TYR A 138 6.99 -19.82 38.87
CA TYR A 138 6.32 -19.54 37.61
C TYR A 138 6.97 -18.43 36.77
N ASN A 139 7.86 -17.63 37.37
CA ASN A 139 8.36 -16.38 36.81
C ASN A 139 7.21 -15.40 36.54
N PHE A 140 6.41 -15.16 37.57
CA PHE A 140 5.27 -14.25 37.56
C PHE A 140 5.53 -13.01 38.43
N SER A 141 5.24 -11.82 37.90
CA SER A 141 5.24 -10.57 38.65
C SER A 141 4.36 -9.50 38.02
N ALA A 142 3.82 -8.62 38.86
CA ALA A 142 3.04 -7.46 38.45
C ALA A 142 3.74 -6.17 38.88
N MET A 143 3.76 -5.18 38.00
CA MET A 143 4.31 -3.85 38.21
C MET A 143 3.27 -2.82 37.79
N ILE A 144 3.02 -1.82 38.61
CA ILE A 144 2.23 -0.63 38.25
C ILE A 144 3.21 0.48 37.88
N ASP A 145 2.82 1.36 36.96
CA ASP A 145 3.53 2.56 36.56
C ASP A 145 2.66 3.77 36.90
N ASP A 146 3.00 4.47 37.98
CA ASP A 146 2.21 5.57 38.54
C ASP A 146 2.82 6.93 38.14
N THR A 147 2.00 7.96 37.96
CA THR A 147 2.42 9.29 37.52
C THR A 147 1.62 10.40 38.20
N TYR A 148 2.18 11.61 38.31
CA TYR A 148 1.42 12.74 38.82
C TYR A 148 0.42 13.24 37.75
N CYS A 149 -0.86 13.13 38.07
CA CYS A 149 -1.98 13.64 37.28
C CYS A 149 -2.31 15.09 37.67
N GLY A 150 -3.45 15.61 37.20
CA GLY A 150 -3.90 16.97 37.50
C GLY A 150 -3.94 17.24 39.00
N ASP A 151 -3.61 18.48 39.39
CA ASP A 151 -3.53 18.95 40.78
C ASP A 151 -2.51 18.24 41.70
N GLY A 152 -1.67 17.34 41.15
CA GLY A 152 -0.53 16.75 41.86
C GLY A 152 -0.86 15.51 42.70
N LEU A 153 -2.07 14.96 42.55
CA LEU A 153 -2.34 13.58 42.92
C LEU A 153 -1.46 12.63 42.08
N SER A 154 -1.17 11.46 42.62
CA SER A 154 -0.65 10.33 41.86
C SER A 154 -1.84 9.61 41.21
N CYS A 155 -1.63 9.02 40.03
CA CYS A 155 -2.63 8.23 39.29
C CYS A 155 -1.91 7.05 38.60
N PRO A 156 -2.52 5.85 38.54
CA PRO A 156 -1.95 4.74 37.77
C PRO A 156 -2.04 5.05 36.27
N GLN A 157 -0.92 4.93 35.55
CA GLN A 157 -0.88 5.11 34.10
C GLN A 157 -1.02 3.76 33.38
N SER A 158 -0.27 2.75 33.82
CA SER A 158 -0.26 1.43 33.18
C SER A 158 0.10 0.31 34.14
N ILE A 159 -0.35 -0.91 33.84
CA ILE A 159 0.09 -2.13 34.51
C ILE A 159 0.91 -3.01 33.55
N THR A 160 2.08 -3.44 34.02
CA THR A 160 2.96 -4.38 33.32
C THR A 160 2.98 -5.73 34.06
N ILE A 161 2.47 -6.76 33.41
CA ILE A 161 2.51 -8.15 33.89
C ILE A 161 3.63 -8.90 33.18
N PHE A 162 4.51 -9.52 33.95
CA PHE A 162 5.57 -10.40 33.47
C PHE A 162 5.18 -11.85 33.76
N TYR A 163 5.22 -12.71 32.75
CA TYR A 163 4.95 -14.14 32.89
C TYR A 163 5.85 -14.96 31.96
N GLN A 164 6.72 -15.80 32.53
CA GLN A 164 7.74 -16.55 31.78
C GLN A 164 8.63 -15.62 30.91
N SER A 165 8.44 -15.65 29.59
CA SER A 165 9.13 -14.79 28.60
C SER A 165 8.22 -13.72 27.99
N TYR A 166 7.07 -13.47 28.60
CA TYR A 166 6.10 -12.47 28.15
C TYR A 166 6.15 -11.22 29.05
N LYS A 167 6.28 -10.06 28.41
CA LYS A 167 5.93 -8.74 28.95
C LYS A 167 4.58 -8.37 28.36
N ILE A 168 3.55 -8.29 29.19
CA ILE A 168 2.19 -7.87 28.84
C ILE A 168 2.00 -6.48 29.44
N PHE A 169 1.75 -5.48 28.61
CA PHE A 169 1.60 -4.08 29.02
C PHE A 169 0.20 -3.60 28.67
N ILE A 170 -0.50 -3.03 29.65
CA ILE A 170 -1.87 -2.53 29.54
C ILE A 170 -1.87 -1.08 30.04
N THR A 171 -2.37 -0.15 29.23
CA THR A 171 -2.52 1.27 29.56
C THR A 171 -3.88 1.77 29.05
N GLN A 172 -4.38 2.86 29.61
CA GLN A 172 -5.60 3.52 29.13
C GLN A 172 -5.29 4.97 28.77
N ASP A 173 -5.46 5.32 27.49
CA ASP A 173 -5.29 6.71 27.03
C ASP A 173 -6.61 7.47 27.14
N ASP A 174 -6.62 8.63 27.81
CA ASP A 174 -7.70 9.61 27.69
C ASP A 174 -7.44 10.54 26.49
N ILE A 175 -8.41 10.61 25.57
CA ILE A 175 -8.44 11.61 24.49
C ILE A 175 -9.75 12.41 24.57
N ASN A 176 -9.75 13.47 25.39
CA ASN A 176 -10.87 14.40 25.62
C ASN A 176 -12.14 13.76 26.22
N GLY A 177 -11.97 12.89 27.22
CA GLY A 177 -13.06 12.13 27.86
C GLY A 177 -13.46 10.86 27.12
N ASN A 178 -12.71 10.46 26.09
CA ASN A 178 -12.90 9.19 25.38
C ASN A 178 -11.69 8.28 25.64
N PHE A 179 -11.83 7.41 26.64
CA PHE A 179 -10.77 6.49 27.04
C PHE A 179 -10.60 5.35 26.04
N THR A 180 -9.36 4.95 25.78
CA THR A 180 -9.01 3.85 24.87
C THR A 180 -7.95 2.95 25.51
N ASN A 181 -8.31 1.72 25.81
CA ASN A 181 -7.37 0.72 26.32
C ASN A 181 -6.37 0.31 25.22
N GLN A 182 -5.08 0.58 25.43
CA GLN A 182 -4.00 0.05 24.60
C GLN A 182 -3.34 -1.14 25.28
N ILE A 183 -3.18 -2.24 24.54
CA ILE A 183 -2.64 -3.51 25.04
C ILE A 183 -1.51 -3.95 24.12
N SER A 184 -0.36 -4.32 24.70
CA SER A 184 0.75 -4.90 23.94
C SER A 184 1.37 -6.14 24.60
N VAL A 185 1.87 -7.05 23.78
CA VAL A 185 2.56 -8.28 24.17
C VAL A 185 3.94 -8.29 23.53
N ASN A 186 4.99 -8.28 24.35
CA ASN A 186 6.39 -8.14 23.92
C ASN A 186 6.57 -6.95 22.96
N ASP A 187 6.08 -5.78 23.41
CA ASP A 187 6.16 -4.49 22.73
C ASP A 187 5.47 -4.44 21.34
N LYS A 188 4.51 -5.35 21.10
CA LYS A 188 3.67 -5.38 19.89
C LYS A 188 2.18 -5.22 20.28
N PRO A 189 1.43 -4.28 19.66
CA PRO A 189 0.02 -4.10 19.97
C PRO A 189 -0.80 -5.34 19.59
N VAL A 190 -1.89 -5.59 20.31
CA VAL A 190 -2.81 -6.72 20.08
C VAL A 190 -4.26 -6.26 19.92
N SER A 191 -5.11 -7.13 19.36
CA SER A 191 -6.54 -6.90 19.15
C SER A 191 -7.36 -6.97 20.45
N LEU A 192 -8.58 -6.39 20.43
CA LEU A 192 -9.55 -6.31 21.55
C LEU A 192 -9.74 -7.63 22.31
N ALA A 193 -9.72 -8.76 21.59
CA ALA A 193 -9.44 -10.06 22.18
C ALA A 193 -8.17 -10.65 21.57
N TYR A 194 -7.30 -11.18 22.43
CA TYR A 194 -6.06 -11.85 22.05
C TYR A 194 -5.91 -13.14 22.87
N GLN A 195 -5.40 -14.20 22.25
CA GLN A 195 -5.17 -15.48 22.95
C GLN A 195 -4.10 -16.29 22.23
N ASN A 196 -3.13 -16.77 23.00
CA ASN A 196 -2.14 -17.76 22.58
C ASN A 196 -2.38 -19.10 23.34
N LYS A 197 -1.34 -19.89 23.61
CA LYS A 197 -1.48 -21.17 24.35
C LYS A 197 -1.43 -21.00 25.88
N ASP A 198 -0.92 -19.87 26.37
CA ASP A 198 -0.55 -19.64 27.76
C ASP A 198 -1.50 -18.66 28.47
N PHE A 199 -1.99 -17.65 27.75
CA PHE A 199 -2.91 -16.63 28.28
C PHE A 199 -3.94 -16.12 27.25
N ARG A 200 -5.04 -15.56 27.77
CA ARG A 200 -6.04 -14.77 27.03
C ARG A 200 -6.09 -13.34 27.61
N LEU A 201 -6.20 -12.37 26.72
CA LEU A 201 -6.53 -10.97 26.99
C LEU A 201 -7.87 -10.65 26.33
N ILE A 202 -8.72 -9.90 27.03
CA ILE A 202 -10.00 -9.37 26.57
C ILE A 202 -10.13 -7.92 27.05
N THR A 203 -10.77 -7.06 26.26
CA THR A 203 -11.19 -5.74 26.74
C THR A 203 -12.56 -5.35 26.19
N THR A 204 -13.34 -4.68 27.05
CA THR A 204 -14.63 -4.09 26.73
C THR A 204 -14.53 -2.62 26.27
N GLY A 205 -13.31 -2.07 26.22
CA GLY A 205 -13.03 -0.64 26.02
C GLY A 205 -12.99 0.18 27.30
N ILE A 206 -13.58 -0.30 28.41
CA ILE A 206 -13.44 0.28 29.75
C ILE A 206 -12.47 -0.60 30.55
N GLU A 207 -12.84 -1.87 30.76
CA GLU A 207 -12.01 -2.83 31.49
C GLU A 207 -11.17 -3.70 30.54
N THR A 208 -10.01 -4.14 31.00
CA THR A 208 -9.17 -5.16 30.37
C THR A 208 -8.91 -6.29 31.36
N VAL A 209 -9.12 -7.54 30.95
CA VAL A 209 -8.87 -8.73 31.77
C VAL A 209 -7.85 -9.65 31.08
N LEU A 210 -6.85 -10.06 31.86
CA LEU A 210 -5.83 -11.05 31.54
C LEU A 210 -6.07 -12.31 32.38
N VAL A 211 -6.14 -13.48 31.75
CA VAL A 211 -6.21 -14.78 32.44
C VAL A 211 -5.12 -15.75 31.97
N ILE A 212 -4.49 -16.43 32.94
CA ILE A 212 -3.34 -17.33 32.75
C ILE A 212 -3.65 -18.69 33.40
N PRO A 213 -4.33 -19.63 32.70
CA PRO A 213 -4.89 -20.84 33.32
C PRO A 213 -3.89 -21.76 34.00
N ASN A 214 -2.65 -21.88 33.48
CA ASN A 214 -1.60 -22.73 34.07
C ASN A 214 -1.23 -22.33 35.52
N ILE A 215 -1.54 -21.11 35.95
CA ILE A 215 -1.32 -20.63 37.32
C ILE A 215 -2.61 -20.08 37.96
N GLN A 216 -3.75 -20.31 37.29
CA GLN A 216 -5.09 -19.77 37.59
C GLN A 216 -5.13 -18.27 37.92
N ALA A 217 -4.14 -17.49 37.46
CA ALA A 217 -4.04 -16.07 37.74
C ALA A 217 -4.98 -15.27 36.84
N LYS A 218 -5.72 -14.33 37.44
CA LYS A 218 -6.48 -13.30 36.73
C LYS A 218 -5.98 -11.92 37.15
N ILE A 219 -5.92 -11.00 36.19
CA ILE A 219 -5.56 -9.60 36.41
C ILE A 219 -6.61 -8.74 35.68
N THR A 220 -7.18 -7.76 36.37
CA THR A 220 -8.11 -6.75 35.82
C THR A 220 -7.44 -5.38 35.83
N PHE A 221 -7.75 -4.54 34.85
CA PHE A 221 -7.28 -3.15 34.78
C PHE A 221 -8.24 -2.26 33.98
N SER A 222 -8.60 -1.10 34.52
CA SER A 222 -9.50 -0.12 33.88
C SER A 222 -8.98 1.32 33.98
N GLY A 223 -7.66 1.51 33.81
CA GLY A 223 -7.00 2.80 33.96
C GLY A 223 -6.68 3.10 35.42
N LEU A 224 -7.63 3.66 36.17
CA LEU A 224 -7.45 4.05 37.57
C LEU A 224 -7.63 2.90 38.57
N ILE A 225 -7.91 1.68 38.12
CA ILE A 225 -8.24 0.52 38.97
C ILE A 225 -7.47 -0.70 38.48
N PHE A 226 -6.91 -1.49 39.41
CA PHE A 226 -6.34 -2.79 39.12
C PHE A 226 -6.81 -3.86 40.12
N GLY A 227 -6.85 -5.12 39.69
CA GLY A 227 -7.05 -6.28 40.54
C GLY A 227 -6.13 -7.43 40.15
N ILE A 228 -5.62 -8.18 41.14
CA ILE A 228 -4.74 -9.35 40.98
C ILE A 228 -5.32 -10.47 41.84
N TYR A 229 -5.76 -11.53 41.16
CA TYR A 229 -6.44 -12.69 41.76
C TYR A 229 -5.59 -13.93 41.54
N LEU A 230 -5.13 -14.56 42.63
CA LEU A 230 -4.26 -15.74 42.60
C LEU A 230 -4.82 -16.85 43.53
N PRO A 231 -4.68 -18.14 43.18
CA PRO A 231 -5.04 -19.25 44.06
C PRO A 231 -4.02 -19.44 45.19
N TYR A 232 -4.51 -19.73 46.41
CA TYR A 232 -3.66 -19.92 47.58
C TYR A 232 -2.79 -21.19 47.48
N SER A 233 -3.33 -22.28 46.94
CA SER A 233 -2.59 -23.52 46.59
C SER A 233 -1.28 -23.33 45.81
N ASP A 234 -1.14 -22.25 45.04
CA ASP A 234 0.07 -21.96 44.24
C ASP A 234 0.93 -20.80 44.76
N PHE A 235 0.31 -19.78 45.36
CA PHE A 235 0.97 -18.53 45.76
C PHE A 235 1.03 -18.31 47.28
N GLY A 236 0.40 -19.19 48.07
CA GLY A 236 0.40 -19.16 49.53
C GLY A 236 1.81 -19.12 50.12
N GLY A 237 2.09 -18.09 50.93
CA GLY A 237 3.40 -17.83 51.52
C GLY A 237 4.51 -17.47 50.53
N ASN A 238 4.19 -17.23 49.25
CA ASN A 238 5.17 -17.02 48.17
C ASN A 238 5.05 -15.66 47.45
N THR A 239 4.23 -14.72 47.91
CA THR A 239 4.16 -13.37 47.32
C THR A 239 4.95 -12.33 48.13
N GLN A 240 5.44 -11.29 47.45
CA GLN A 240 6.05 -10.12 48.06
C GLN A 240 5.90 -8.90 47.14
N GLY A 241 5.69 -7.72 47.71
CA GLY A 241 5.45 -6.47 46.96
C GLY A 241 4.56 -5.53 47.78
N GLN A 242 3.99 -4.54 47.12
CA GLN A 242 2.94 -3.71 47.71
C GLN A 242 1.68 -4.52 48.11
N CYS A 243 1.36 -5.57 47.35
CA CYS A 243 0.26 -6.51 47.66
C CYS A 243 0.50 -7.42 48.88
N GLY A 244 1.67 -7.36 49.53
CA GLY A 244 1.99 -8.15 50.72
C GLY A 244 2.29 -9.64 50.49
N THR A 245 2.37 -10.38 51.59
CA THR A 245 2.39 -11.85 51.63
C THR A 245 0.94 -12.35 51.57
N CYS A 246 0.61 -13.29 50.68
CA CYS A 246 -0.66 -14.02 50.78
C CYS A 246 -0.43 -15.26 51.65
N ASP A 247 -0.63 -15.18 52.96
CA ASP A 247 -0.61 -16.38 53.83
C ASP A 247 -1.79 -16.44 54.82
N ASN A 248 -2.76 -15.53 54.66
CA ASN A 248 -3.93 -15.29 55.50
C ASN A 248 -3.59 -14.57 56.83
N ASN A 249 -2.56 -13.72 56.84
CA ASN A 249 -2.09 -12.96 58.00
C ASN A 249 -1.71 -11.50 57.70
N ARG A 250 -2.63 -10.58 58.01
CA ARG A 250 -2.42 -9.12 57.91
C ARG A 250 -1.24 -8.54 58.71
N THR A 251 -0.61 -9.28 59.62
CA THR A 251 0.46 -8.70 60.47
C THR A 251 1.84 -8.65 59.83
N ASP A 252 2.04 -9.29 58.66
CA ASP A 252 3.29 -9.18 57.90
C ASP A 252 3.13 -8.65 56.47
N ASP A 253 1.91 -8.28 56.05
CA ASP A 253 1.59 -7.58 54.81
C ASP A 253 2.59 -6.46 54.44
N CYS A 254 2.97 -5.64 55.43
CA CYS A 254 3.91 -4.52 55.26
C CYS A 254 5.39 -5.00 55.15
N ARG A 255 5.65 -6.00 54.30
CA ARG A 255 6.96 -6.64 54.10
C ARG A 255 7.85 -5.87 53.14
N LEU A 256 9.03 -5.44 53.62
CA LEU A 256 10.04 -4.76 52.81
C LEU A 256 10.77 -5.73 51.85
N PRO A 257 11.46 -5.22 50.80
CA PRO A 257 12.34 -6.02 49.95
C PRO A 257 13.48 -6.75 50.69
N SER A 258 13.80 -6.33 51.92
CA SER A 258 14.77 -6.99 52.80
C SER A 258 14.20 -8.19 53.58
N GLY A 259 12.89 -8.47 53.46
CA GLY A 259 12.18 -9.47 54.25
C GLY A 259 11.86 -9.04 55.70
N LYS A 260 12.25 -7.83 56.11
CA LYS A 260 11.82 -7.23 57.39
C LYS A 260 10.41 -6.64 57.23
N ILE A 261 9.56 -6.84 58.23
CA ILE A 261 8.24 -6.18 58.30
C ILE A 261 8.41 -4.75 58.83
N ASP A 262 7.70 -3.80 58.24
CA ASP A 262 7.63 -2.42 58.70
C ASP A 262 6.27 -2.12 59.36
N PRO A 263 6.18 -1.29 60.41
CA PRO A 263 4.89 -0.88 60.98
C PRO A 263 4.05 0.02 60.06
N SER A 264 4.58 0.46 58.92
CA SER A 264 3.91 1.36 57.98
C SER A 264 3.92 0.75 56.57
N CYS A 265 2.75 0.27 56.11
CA CYS A 265 2.57 -0.17 54.72
C CYS A 265 2.84 0.96 53.69
N PRO A 266 2.46 2.23 53.93
CA PRO A 266 2.84 3.34 53.05
C PRO A 266 4.36 3.52 52.92
N ASP A 267 5.12 3.41 54.03
CA ASP A 267 6.58 3.49 53.99
C ASP A 267 7.24 2.26 53.34
N MET A 268 6.63 1.08 53.50
CA MET A 268 7.01 -0.14 52.80
C MET A 268 6.82 0.00 51.28
N ALA A 269 5.71 0.57 50.85
CA ALA A 269 5.35 0.69 49.44
C ALA A 269 6.34 1.56 48.66
N HIS A 270 6.91 2.61 49.27
CA HIS A 270 7.99 3.40 48.66
C HIS A 270 9.27 2.59 48.36
N GLU A 271 9.55 1.50 49.11
CA GLU A 271 10.74 0.67 48.91
C GLU A 271 10.59 -0.37 47.79
N TRP A 272 9.38 -0.61 47.28
CA TRP A 272 9.12 -1.52 46.16
C TRP A 272 9.26 -0.89 44.76
N ARG A 273 9.83 0.32 44.67
CA ARG A 273 10.17 0.99 43.41
C ARG A 273 11.00 0.09 42.47
N ALA A 274 10.64 0.05 41.19
CA ALA A 274 11.27 -0.83 40.20
C ALA A 274 12.57 -0.26 39.61
N ASN A 275 12.69 1.07 39.56
CA ASN A 275 13.91 1.79 39.23
C ASN A 275 14.21 2.81 40.34
N THR A 276 15.49 3.18 40.51
CA THR A 276 15.94 4.14 41.53
C THR A 276 16.54 5.42 40.94
N SER A 277 16.59 5.58 39.61
CA SER A 277 17.28 6.72 38.99
C SER A 277 16.45 8.01 38.88
N HIS A 278 15.11 7.94 38.99
CA HIS A 278 14.21 9.08 38.76
C HIS A 278 13.08 9.25 39.80
N CYS A 279 13.01 8.40 40.83
CA CYS A 279 11.96 8.45 41.85
C CYS A 279 12.43 9.24 43.07
N GLU A 280 11.97 10.48 43.24
CA GLU A 280 12.18 11.24 44.48
C GLU A 280 11.09 10.89 45.50
N ARG A 281 11.46 10.48 46.72
CA ARG A 281 10.50 10.25 47.80
C ARG A 281 10.00 11.60 48.33
N VAL A 282 8.95 12.13 47.71
CA VAL A 282 8.22 13.28 48.24
C VAL A 282 7.70 12.92 49.65
N PRO A 283 8.05 13.68 50.70
CA PRO A 283 7.50 13.42 52.03
C PRO A 283 5.98 13.66 52.02
N PRO A 284 5.17 12.83 52.69
CA PRO A 284 3.73 13.04 52.76
C PRO A 284 3.44 14.43 53.36
N THR A 285 2.72 15.26 52.60
CA THR A 285 2.23 16.54 53.11
C THR A 285 1.15 16.21 54.15
N PRO A 286 1.18 16.79 55.37
CA PRO A 286 0.17 16.50 56.38
C PRO A 286 -1.21 16.88 55.86
N THR A 287 -2.11 15.91 55.79
CA THR A 287 -3.47 16.07 55.26
C THR A 287 -4.16 17.24 55.99
N PRO A 288 -4.71 18.23 55.26
CA PRO A 288 -5.44 19.31 55.89
C PRO A 288 -6.67 18.75 56.64
N GLN A 289 -7.13 19.43 57.69
CA GLN A 289 -8.41 19.05 58.29
C GLN A 289 -9.51 19.20 57.23
N PRO A 290 -10.36 18.18 57.02
CA PRO A 290 -11.45 18.28 56.07
C PRO A 290 -12.46 19.36 56.49
N ASP A 291 -12.87 20.17 55.52
CA ASP A 291 -13.95 21.14 55.67
C ASP A 291 -15.32 20.43 55.77
N VAL A 292 -16.43 21.19 55.79
CA VAL A 292 -17.79 20.61 55.79
C VAL A 292 -18.06 19.85 54.49
N CYS A 293 -17.79 18.55 54.53
CA CYS A 293 -17.82 17.62 53.42
C CYS A 293 -19.24 17.09 53.12
N ASN A 294 -19.48 16.71 51.86
CA ASN A 294 -20.70 16.04 51.40
C ASN A 294 -20.36 14.67 50.80
N THR A 295 -20.57 13.60 51.58
CA THR A 295 -20.29 12.21 51.21
C THR A 295 -21.49 11.47 50.62
N THR A 296 -22.54 12.17 50.16
CA THR A 296 -23.80 11.53 49.70
C THR A 296 -23.60 10.48 48.60
N MET A 297 -22.57 10.62 47.74
CA MET A 297 -22.22 9.61 46.74
C MET A 297 -21.74 8.29 47.37
N CYS A 298 -21.03 8.34 48.50
CA CYS A 298 -20.54 7.17 49.22
C CYS A 298 -21.66 6.38 49.92
N GLU A 299 -22.80 7.01 50.19
CA GLU A 299 -24.01 6.32 50.65
C GLU A 299 -24.62 5.40 49.57
N ILE A 300 -24.31 5.61 48.28
CA ILE A 300 -24.76 4.72 47.19
C ILE A 300 -24.15 3.32 47.38
N ILE A 301 -22.89 3.22 47.80
CA ILE A 301 -22.20 1.95 48.12
C ILE A 301 -22.94 1.19 49.23
N LYS A 302 -23.47 1.93 50.23
CA LYS A 302 -24.22 1.41 51.39
C LYS A 302 -25.70 1.12 51.07
N SER A 303 -26.18 1.49 49.88
CA SER A 303 -27.59 1.45 49.51
C SER A 303 -28.06 0.05 49.07
N SER A 304 -29.38 -0.13 48.99
CA SER A 304 -30.01 -1.37 48.51
C SER A 304 -29.66 -1.76 47.07
N LEU A 305 -29.08 -0.85 46.28
CA LEU A 305 -28.54 -1.14 44.94
C LEU A 305 -27.46 -2.24 45.00
N PHE A 306 -26.69 -2.29 46.08
CA PHE A 306 -25.62 -3.23 46.31
C PHE A 306 -25.99 -4.36 47.29
N GLU A 307 -27.24 -4.48 47.74
CA GLU A 307 -27.67 -5.44 48.78
C GLU A 307 -27.28 -6.89 48.48
N ALA A 308 -27.36 -7.31 47.22
CA ALA A 308 -26.90 -8.64 46.80
C ALA A 308 -25.39 -8.83 47.00
N CYS A 309 -24.60 -7.81 46.66
CA CYS A 309 -23.14 -7.82 46.79
C CYS A 309 -22.67 -7.68 48.25
N HIS A 310 -23.41 -6.97 49.11
CA HIS A 310 -23.15 -6.88 50.55
C HIS A 310 -23.10 -8.28 51.22
N THR A 311 -23.77 -9.28 50.65
CA THR A 311 -23.73 -10.68 51.15
C THR A 311 -22.46 -11.45 50.74
N LYS A 312 -21.58 -10.85 49.93
CA LYS A 312 -20.38 -11.46 49.35
C LYS A 312 -19.11 -10.67 49.64
N ILE A 313 -19.13 -9.36 49.36
CA ILE A 313 -17.95 -8.48 49.41
C ILE A 313 -18.21 -7.37 50.41
N GLY A 314 -17.33 -7.23 51.41
CA GLY A 314 -17.42 -6.17 52.42
C GLY A 314 -17.06 -4.81 51.85
N TYR A 315 -17.98 -3.84 51.89
CA TYR A 315 -17.80 -2.51 51.31
C TYR A 315 -16.89 -1.54 52.11
N GLY A 316 -16.37 -1.95 53.27
CA GLY A 316 -15.69 -1.07 54.22
C GLY A 316 -14.59 -0.17 53.61
N PRO A 317 -13.55 -0.74 52.98
CA PRO A 317 -12.46 0.05 52.37
C PRO A 317 -12.94 1.01 51.28
N PHE A 318 -13.91 0.59 50.46
CA PHE A 318 -14.47 1.38 49.36
C PHE A 318 -15.26 2.61 49.88
N VAL A 319 -15.96 2.46 51.02
CA VAL A 319 -16.59 3.58 51.72
C VAL A 319 -15.55 4.51 52.34
N GLU A 320 -14.55 3.96 53.03
CA GLU A 320 -13.51 4.75 53.72
C GLU A 320 -12.70 5.60 52.73
N ALA A 321 -12.30 5.02 51.61
CA ALA A 321 -11.70 5.72 50.46
C ALA A 321 -12.61 6.80 49.88
N CYS A 322 -13.86 6.47 49.55
CA CYS A 322 -14.81 7.42 48.97
C CYS A 322 -15.03 8.65 49.89
N GLU A 323 -15.22 8.41 51.19
CA GLU A 323 -15.39 9.48 52.17
C GLU A 323 -14.10 10.30 52.31
N PHE A 324 -12.92 9.67 52.29
CA PHE A 324 -11.63 10.36 52.30
C PHE A 324 -11.47 11.29 51.08
N ASP A 325 -11.61 10.76 49.87
CA ASP A 325 -11.40 11.49 48.63
C ASP A 325 -12.35 12.70 48.49
N MET A 326 -13.65 12.49 48.72
CA MET A 326 -14.64 13.57 48.62
C MET A 326 -14.39 14.71 49.62
N CYS A 327 -13.83 14.38 50.79
CA CYS A 327 -13.59 15.36 51.86
C CYS A 327 -12.25 16.11 51.76
N HIS A 328 -11.27 15.61 51.00
CA HIS A 328 -9.97 16.28 50.85
C HIS A 328 -9.73 16.85 49.44
N MET A 329 -10.33 16.29 48.39
CA MET A 329 -10.20 16.81 47.02
C MET A 329 -11.31 17.78 46.60
N HIS A 330 -12.49 17.70 47.23
CA HIS A 330 -13.69 18.52 46.91
C HIS A 330 -14.20 18.42 45.45
N ILE A 331 -13.67 17.50 44.65
CA ILE A 331 -14.07 17.21 43.27
C ILE A 331 -15.20 16.17 43.29
N GLN A 332 -16.42 16.51 42.85
CA GLN A 332 -17.57 15.61 43.02
C GLN A 332 -17.48 14.28 42.26
N HIS A 333 -16.73 14.21 41.16
CA HIS A 333 -16.55 12.97 40.39
C HIS A 333 -15.45 12.05 40.95
N ILE A 334 -14.75 12.43 42.02
CA ILE A 334 -13.68 11.59 42.60
C ILE A 334 -14.26 10.28 43.16
N GLY A 335 -15.42 10.33 43.83
CA GLY A 335 -16.10 9.16 44.40
C GLY A 335 -16.57 8.12 43.37
N CYS A 336 -16.57 8.47 42.08
CA CYS A 336 -16.83 7.53 41.00
C CYS A 336 -15.78 6.41 40.94
N SER A 337 -14.52 6.66 41.37
CA SER A 337 -13.46 5.64 41.42
C SER A 337 -13.81 4.52 42.40
N SER A 338 -14.21 4.89 43.62
CA SER A 338 -14.56 3.97 44.70
C SER A 338 -15.88 3.24 44.45
N LEU A 339 -16.85 3.91 43.80
CA LEU A 339 -18.08 3.27 43.33
C LEU A 339 -17.81 2.22 42.25
N GLN A 340 -16.98 2.56 41.25
CA GLN A 340 -16.59 1.63 40.20
C GLN A 340 -15.81 0.45 40.78
N ALA A 341 -14.80 0.70 41.62
CA ALA A 341 -14.00 -0.35 42.24
C ALA A 341 -14.85 -1.35 43.06
N TYR A 342 -15.92 -0.88 43.72
CA TYR A 342 -16.85 -1.79 44.39
C TYR A 342 -17.75 -2.53 43.39
N ALA A 343 -18.26 -1.88 42.34
CA ALA A 343 -19.03 -2.54 41.29
C ALA A 343 -18.23 -3.61 40.54
N ASP A 344 -16.96 -3.35 40.23
CA ASP A 344 -16.02 -4.29 39.61
C ASP A 344 -15.81 -5.51 40.53
N ALA A 345 -15.59 -5.29 41.83
CA ALA A 345 -15.50 -6.36 42.84
C ALA A 345 -16.80 -7.16 43.00
N CYS A 346 -17.97 -6.54 42.78
CA CYS A 346 -19.26 -7.23 42.74
C CYS A 346 -19.43 -8.06 41.46
N ALA A 347 -19.04 -7.54 40.29
CA ALA A 347 -19.08 -8.25 39.01
C ALA A 347 -18.16 -9.48 39.03
N GLU A 348 -16.96 -9.36 39.61
CA GLU A 348 -16.03 -10.45 39.92
C GLU A 348 -16.65 -11.53 40.83
N ALA A 349 -17.54 -11.16 41.75
CA ALA A 349 -18.33 -12.09 42.56
C ALA A 349 -19.57 -12.67 41.85
N GLY A 350 -19.74 -12.40 40.55
CA GLY A 350 -20.88 -12.82 39.73
C GLY A 350 -22.12 -11.94 39.87
N ILE A 351 -21.99 -10.71 40.40
CA ILE A 351 -23.09 -9.79 40.70
C ILE A 351 -22.83 -8.44 40.01
N CYS A 352 -23.11 -8.38 38.71
CA CYS A 352 -23.01 -7.12 37.95
C CYS A 352 -24.15 -6.16 38.31
N ILE A 353 -23.85 -4.86 38.43
CA ILE A 353 -24.74 -3.81 38.96
C ILE A 353 -24.65 -2.55 38.07
N ASP A 354 -25.80 -2.01 37.65
CA ASP A 354 -25.89 -0.78 36.83
C ASP A 354 -25.73 0.50 37.68
N TRP A 355 -24.54 0.66 38.26
CA TRP A 355 -24.28 1.61 39.34
C TRP A 355 -24.27 3.08 38.89
N ARG A 356 -23.80 3.39 37.68
CA ARG A 356 -23.70 4.78 37.18
C ARG A 356 -25.06 5.47 37.14
N THR A 357 -26.14 4.73 36.87
CA THR A 357 -27.52 5.27 36.86
C THR A 357 -27.99 5.85 38.21
N ALA A 358 -27.35 5.48 39.32
CA ALA A 358 -27.67 6.00 40.66
C ALA A 358 -26.92 7.29 41.01
N THR A 359 -26.09 7.82 40.10
CA THR A 359 -25.18 8.96 40.35
C THR A 359 -25.69 10.32 39.86
N ASP A 360 -26.96 10.40 39.46
CA ASP A 360 -27.59 11.60 38.84
C ASP A 360 -26.78 12.21 37.68
N GLY A 361 -26.05 11.36 36.94
CA GLY A 361 -25.20 11.74 35.80
C GLY A 361 -23.81 12.26 36.16
N ILE A 362 -23.43 12.30 37.44
CA ILE A 362 -22.09 12.76 37.87
C ILE A 362 -21.00 11.79 37.40
N CYS A 363 -21.29 10.49 37.36
CA CYS A 363 -20.37 9.45 36.91
C CYS A 363 -20.71 8.91 35.50
N ASP A 364 -21.47 9.64 34.67
CA ASP A 364 -21.85 9.19 33.32
C ASP A 364 -20.60 8.91 32.45
N TYR A 365 -20.65 7.81 31.70
CA TYR A 365 -19.55 7.40 30.82
C TYR A 365 -19.94 7.57 29.34
N HIS A 366 -19.01 8.05 28.51
CA HIS A 366 -19.24 8.32 27.08
C HIS A 366 -18.32 7.48 26.19
N CYS A 367 -18.92 6.48 25.54
CA CYS A 367 -18.22 5.61 24.59
C CYS A 367 -18.02 6.28 23.21
N GLN A 368 -16.97 5.88 22.50
CA GLN A 368 -16.75 6.30 21.12
C GLN A 368 -17.89 5.82 20.20
N SER A 369 -18.70 6.75 19.71
CA SER A 369 -19.72 6.50 18.68
C SER A 369 -19.15 5.67 17.51
N PRO A 370 -19.82 4.61 17.05
CA PRO A 370 -21.23 4.25 17.30
C PRO A 370 -21.51 3.42 18.57
N LYS A 371 -20.51 3.11 19.40
CA LYS A 371 -20.70 2.31 20.63
C LYS A 371 -21.43 3.08 21.73
N VAL A 372 -22.09 2.34 22.61
CA VAL A 372 -22.84 2.82 23.77
C VAL A 372 -22.37 2.14 25.05
N TYR A 373 -22.52 2.83 26.17
CA TYR A 373 -22.20 2.31 27.50
C TYR A 373 -23.17 1.19 27.92
N ARG A 374 -22.65 0.16 28.59
CA ARG A 374 -23.42 -0.78 29.42
C ARG A 374 -22.60 -1.13 30.67
N ALA A 375 -23.21 -1.07 31.84
CA ALA A 375 -22.61 -1.60 33.07
C ALA A 375 -22.45 -3.13 33.05
N CYS A 376 -23.41 -3.84 32.44
CA CYS A 376 -23.36 -5.30 32.31
C CYS A 376 -23.36 -5.69 30.83
N GLY A 377 -22.24 -6.24 30.36
CA GLY A 377 -22.03 -6.64 28.97
C GLY A 377 -21.14 -7.88 28.81
N PRO A 378 -21.20 -8.51 27.62
CA PRO A 378 -20.39 -9.68 27.31
C PRO A 378 -18.93 -9.27 27.09
N GLN A 379 -18.02 -9.90 27.80
CA GLN A 379 -16.56 -9.71 27.71
C GLN A 379 -15.99 -9.70 26.30
N VAL A 380 -16.58 -10.48 25.39
CA VAL A 380 -16.23 -10.51 23.98
C VAL A 380 -17.50 -10.26 23.19
N GLU A 381 -17.58 -9.08 22.58
CA GLU A 381 -18.63 -8.73 21.65
C GLU A 381 -18.56 -9.60 20.38
N SER A 382 -19.70 -10.14 19.96
CA SER A 382 -19.78 -10.90 18.70
C SER A 382 -19.50 -9.99 17.51
N THR A 383 -18.61 -10.42 16.63
CA THR A 383 -18.32 -9.71 15.38
C THR A 383 -19.05 -10.36 14.20
N CYS A 384 -18.88 -9.83 12.99
CA CYS A 384 -19.24 -10.53 11.76
C CYS A 384 -18.24 -11.64 11.37
N GLU A 385 -17.10 -11.75 12.05
CA GLU A 385 -16.05 -12.70 11.73
C GLU A 385 -16.29 -14.06 12.41
N SER A 386 -16.78 -15.04 11.65
CA SER A 386 -17.09 -16.38 12.17
C SER A 386 -15.90 -17.06 12.87
N TRP A 387 -14.67 -16.83 12.41
CA TRP A 387 -13.46 -17.36 13.05
C TRP A 387 -13.22 -16.77 14.45
N TYR A 388 -13.54 -15.48 14.64
CA TYR A 388 -13.37 -14.74 15.89
C TYR A 388 -14.40 -15.22 16.91
N ASN A 389 -15.67 -15.26 16.52
CA ASN A 389 -16.77 -15.73 17.38
C ASN A 389 -16.52 -17.18 17.83
N ASN A 390 -16.11 -18.06 16.91
CA ASN A 390 -15.76 -19.45 17.23
C ASN A 390 -14.58 -19.54 18.22
N LYS A 391 -13.51 -18.75 18.04
CA LYS A 391 -12.33 -18.80 18.92
C LYS A 391 -12.58 -18.20 20.31
N PHE A 392 -13.28 -17.07 20.38
CA PHE A 392 -13.34 -16.28 21.61
C PHE A 392 -14.63 -16.46 22.41
N ILE A 393 -15.77 -16.71 21.75
CA ILE A 393 -17.10 -16.79 22.38
C ILE A 393 -17.57 -18.23 22.51
N PHE A 394 -17.57 -19.01 21.42
CA PHE A 394 -18.17 -20.35 21.41
C PHE A 394 -17.22 -21.48 21.84
N ALA A 395 -15.90 -21.27 21.80
CA ALA A 395 -14.94 -22.24 22.31
C ALA A 395 -14.93 -22.28 23.85
N VAL A 396 -15.52 -23.33 24.42
CA VAL A 396 -15.36 -23.67 25.84
C VAL A 396 -13.91 -24.11 26.07
N SER A 397 -13.23 -23.44 26.99
CA SER A 397 -11.83 -23.67 27.33
C SER A 397 -11.55 -23.28 28.79
N GLU A 398 -10.36 -23.56 29.29
CA GLU A 398 -9.95 -23.13 30.65
C GLU A 398 -9.96 -21.60 30.78
N PHE A 399 -9.56 -20.86 29.73
CA PHE A 399 -9.70 -19.41 29.66
C PHE A 399 -11.15 -18.96 29.88
N SER A 400 -12.11 -19.65 29.25
CA SER A 400 -13.53 -19.29 29.28
C SER A 400 -14.12 -19.43 30.70
N LYS A 401 -13.67 -20.44 31.46
CA LYS A 401 -14.11 -20.66 32.86
C LYS A 401 -13.61 -19.58 33.83
N MET A 402 -12.39 -19.08 33.61
CA MET A 402 -11.82 -18.02 34.42
C MET A 402 -12.47 -16.65 34.17
N THR A 403 -13.34 -16.57 33.16
CA THR A 403 -13.98 -15.33 32.73
C THR A 403 -15.51 -15.52 32.63
N GLU A 404 -16.14 -16.24 33.57
CA GLU A 404 -17.61 -16.37 33.66
C GLU A 404 -18.26 -15.18 34.43
N MET A 405 -18.01 -13.94 33.99
CA MET A 405 -18.66 -12.72 34.53
C MET A 405 -19.06 -11.71 33.43
N GLU A 406 -20.13 -10.96 33.64
CA GLU A 406 -20.46 -9.77 32.83
C GLU A 406 -19.63 -8.58 33.30
N LEU A 407 -19.15 -7.75 32.36
CA LEU A 407 -18.26 -6.62 32.63
C LEU A 407 -18.84 -5.29 32.13
N GLU A 408 -18.38 -4.20 32.75
CA GLU A 408 -18.67 -2.84 32.31
C GLU A 408 -17.94 -2.51 31.00
N GLY A 409 -18.56 -1.78 30.08
CA GLY A 409 -17.95 -1.54 28.77
C GLY A 409 -18.69 -0.72 27.73
N CYS A 410 -18.06 -0.65 26.55
CA CYS A 410 -18.53 0.03 25.36
C CYS A 410 -18.88 -0.96 24.24
N PHE A 411 -20.16 -1.11 23.97
CA PHE A 411 -20.71 -2.15 23.08
C PHE A 411 -21.51 -1.54 21.93
N CYS A 412 -21.75 -2.31 20.87
CA CYS A 412 -22.66 -1.92 19.82
C CYS A 412 -24.11 -1.79 20.33
N PRO A 413 -24.90 -0.84 19.81
CA PRO A 413 -26.30 -0.67 20.19
C PRO A 413 -27.14 -1.95 20.01
N ASN A 414 -28.14 -2.14 20.88
CA ASN A 414 -29.05 -3.28 20.82
C ASN A 414 -29.65 -3.49 19.42
N GLY A 415 -29.52 -4.71 18.88
CA GLY A 415 -29.91 -5.04 17.51
C GLY A 415 -28.81 -4.85 16.46
N THR A 416 -27.59 -4.46 16.87
CA THR A 416 -26.39 -4.41 16.01
C THR A 416 -25.24 -5.22 16.62
N ARG A 417 -24.19 -5.47 15.84
CA ARG A 417 -22.95 -6.15 16.25
C ARG A 417 -21.74 -5.52 15.58
N LEU A 418 -20.53 -5.79 16.08
CA LEU A 418 -19.30 -5.23 15.51
C LEU A 418 -19.01 -5.85 14.12
N LEU A 419 -18.60 -5.05 13.15
CA LEU A 419 -18.27 -5.51 11.80
C LEU A 419 -17.06 -6.46 11.80
N SER A 420 -15.98 -6.08 12.49
CA SER A 420 -14.76 -6.85 12.61
C SER A 420 -14.05 -6.52 13.92
N SER A 421 -13.24 -7.46 14.39
CA SER A 421 -12.36 -7.34 15.56
C SER A 421 -11.36 -6.16 15.50
N THR A 422 -11.20 -5.51 14.34
CA THR A 422 -10.35 -4.32 14.13
C THR A 422 -11.11 -3.07 13.68
N SER A 423 -12.44 -3.10 13.62
CA SER A 423 -13.28 -1.96 13.19
C SER A 423 -14.08 -1.37 14.35
N ASN A 424 -14.35 -0.07 14.34
CA ASN A 424 -15.35 0.55 15.23
C ASN A 424 -16.69 0.79 14.50
N GLU A 425 -17.14 -0.19 13.71
CA GLU A 425 -18.41 -0.11 12.96
C GLU A 425 -19.42 -1.12 13.50
N CYS A 426 -20.63 -0.66 13.81
CA CYS A 426 -21.73 -1.51 14.29
C CYS A 426 -22.77 -1.72 13.17
N VAL A 427 -22.99 -2.98 12.78
CA VAL A 427 -23.87 -3.39 11.68
C VAL A 427 -25.10 -4.16 12.18
N PRO A 428 -26.29 -3.99 11.58
CA PRO A 428 -27.53 -4.64 12.04
C PRO A 428 -27.60 -6.13 11.68
N SER A 429 -26.93 -6.56 10.61
CA SER A 429 -26.88 -7.95 10.17
C SER A 429 -25.46 -8.34 9.72
N CYS A 430 -25.28 -9.59 9.28
CA CYS A 430 -24.01 -10.04 8.68
C CYS A 430 -24.18 -10.39 7.20
N GLU A 431 -25.13 -9.72 6.57
CA GLU A 431 -25.53 -9.92 5.20
C GLU A 431 -24.59 -9.06 4.34
N ILE A 432 -23.29 -9.39 4.36
CA ILE A 432 -22.19 -8.61 3.80
C ILE A 432 -21.05 -9.54 3.37
N CYS A 433 -20.37 -9.20 2.28
CA CYS A 433 -19.22 -9.97 1.80
C CYS A 433 -17.92 -9.45 2.40
N GLN A 434 -17.11 -10.34 2.98
CA GLN A 434 -15.70 -10.07 3.29
C GLN A 434 -14.84 -10.28 2.03
N LEU A 435 -13.97 -9.33 1.71
CA LEU A 435 -13.05 -9.43 0.57
C LEU A 435 -11.69 -9.99 1.02
N ALA A 436 -10.94 -10.56 0.08
CA ALA A 436 -9.62 -11.13 0.36
C ALA A 436 -8.58 -10.12 0.88
N ASN A 437 -8.83 -8.82 0.74
CA ASN A 437 -8.03 -7.72 1.28
C ASN A 437 -8.48 -7.25 2.69
N GLY A 438 -9.46 -7.92 3.31
CA GLY A 438 -10.01 -7.58 4.62
C GLY A 438 -11.08 -6.48 4.63
N THR A 439 -11.40 -5.88 3.47
CA THR A 439 -12.50 -4.90 3.36
C THR A 439 -13.86 -5.60 3.19
N TRP A 440 -14.95 -4.84 3.30
CA TRP A 440 -16.31 -5.36 3.29
C TRP A 440 -17.18 -4.69 2.22
N LYS A 441 -18.17 -5.41 1.70
CA LYS A 441 -19.16 -4.90 0.72
C LYS A 441 -20.59 -5.33 1.08
N LEU A 442 -21.53 -4.42 0.83
CA LEU A 442 -22.97 -4.67 0.99
C LEU A 442 -23.49 -5.62 -0.12
N PRO A 443 -24.62 -6.31 0.08
CA PRO A 443 -25.26 -7.12 -0.96
C PRO A 443 -25.54 -6.30 -2.22
N ASN A 444 -25.46 -6.95 -3.38
CA ASN A 444 -25.60 -6.34 -4.71
C ASN A 444 -24.61 -5.19 -5.01
N SER A 445 -23.58 -4.98 -4.18
CA SER A 445 -22.45 -4.12 -4.55
C SER A 445 -21.71 -4.73 -5.72
N ILE A 446 -21.51 -3.97 -6.79
CA ILE A 446 -20.70 -4.33 -7.95
C ILE A 446 -19.41 -3.50 -7.93
N TRP A 447 -18.26 -4.13 -8.20
CA TRP A 447 -16.98 -3.45 -8.39
C TRP A 447 -16.12 -4.18 -9.41
N THR A 448 -15.09 -3.49 -9.93
CA THR A 448 -14.11 -4.06 -10.86
C THR A 448 -12.82 -4.39 -10.13
N GLU A 449 -12.30 -5.60 -10.32
CA GLU A 449 -11.02 -6.04 -9.74
C GLU A 449 -10.18 -6.71 -10.84
N GLY A 450 -9.14 -6.01 -11.28
CA GLY A 450 -8.44 -6.35 -12.53
C GLY A 450 -9.39 -6.33 -13.73
N CYS A 451 -9.50 -7.47 -14.43
CA CYS A 451 -10.41 -7.66 -15.55
C CYS A 451 -11.62 -8.54 -15.21
N GLN A 452 -12.02 -8.54 -13.93
CA GLN A 452 -13.23 -9.19 -13.46
C GLN A 452 -14.20 -8.15 -12.88
N GLU A 453 -15.48 -8.30 -13.21
CA GLU A 453 -16.58 -7.65 -12.52
C GLU A 453 -17.00 -8.57 -11.37
N CYS A 454 -16.90 -8.06 -10.15
CA CYS A 454 -17.19 -8.78 -8.91
C CYS A 454 -18.46 -8.23 -8.28
N THR A 455 -19.32 -9.13 -7.80
CA THR A 455 -20.57 -8.79 -7.10
C THR A 455 -20.63 -9.53 -5.76
N CYS A 456 -21.18 -8.87 -4.74
CA CYS A 456 -21.58 -9.54 -3.51
C CYS A 456 -22.99 -10.14 -3.70
N GLU A 457 -23.10 -11.46 -3.86
CA GLU A 457 -24.39 -12.12 -4.10
C GLU A 457 -25.26 -12.14 -2.82
N GLU A 458 -26.52 -11.72 -2.94
CA GLU A 458 -27.45 -11.48 -1.82
C GLU A 458 -27.90 -12.75 -1.10
N ASP A 459 -28.02 -13.88 -1.80
CA ASP A 459 -28.48 -15.15 -1.19
C ASP A 459 -27.40 -15.88 -0.37
N THR A 460 -26.11 -15.59 -0.60
CA THR A 460 -25.00 -16.38 -0.01
C THR A 460 -23.89 -15.54 0.64
N PHE A 461 -23.90 -14.22 0.47
CA PHE A 461 -22.86 -13.30 0.94
C PHE A 461 -21.45 -13.73 0.53
N HIS A 462 -21.33 -14.20 -0.72
CA HIS A 462 -20.05 -14.53 -1.34
C HIS A 462 -19.73 -13.57 -2.47
N VAL A 463 -18.43 -13.31 -2.65
CA VAL A 463 -17.91 -12.55 -3.78
C VAL A 463 -17.88 -13.44 -5.01
N VAL A 464 -18.70 -13.13 -6.01
CA VAL A 464 -18.69 -13.81 -7.31
C VAL A 464 -18.12 -12.86 -8.35
N CYS A 465 -16.92 -13.20 -8.84
CA CYS A 465 -16.21 -12.47 -9.89
C CYS A 465 -16.38 -13.18 -11.24
N ARG A 466 -16.70 -12.41 -12.29
CA ARG A 466 -16.87 -12.88 -13.66
C ARG A 466 -16.00 -12.03 -14.59
N ASN A 467 -15.33 -12.64 -15.55
CA ASN A 467 -14.48 -11.89 -16.49
C ASN A 467 -15.34 -10.91 -17.30
N ILE A 468 -14.85 -9.68 -17.48
CA ILE A 468 -15.56 -8.64 -18.23
C ILE A 468 -15.83 -9.14 -19.65
N SER A 469 -17.11 -9.16 -20.05
CA SER A 469 -17.52 -9.64 -21.37
C SER A 469 -17.32 -8.56 -22.42
N CYS A 470 -16.24 -8.69 -23.20
CA CYS A 470 -15.94 -7.78 -24.29
C CYS A 470 -17.02 -7.81 -25.38
N PRO A 471 -17.38 -6.65 -25.98
CA PRO A 471 -18.35 -6.60 -27.06
C PRO A 471 -17.85 -7.40 -28.27
N ALA A 472 -18.75 -8.14 -28.92
CA ALA A 472 -18.42 -8.94 -30.08
C ALA A 472 -17.96 -8.04 -31.25
N GLN A 473 -16.66 -8.00 -31.50
CA GLN A 473 -16.11 -7.15 -32.56
C GLN A 473 -16.56 -7.65 -33.95
N PRO A 474 -16.94 -6.74 -34.88
CA PRO A 474 -17.27 -7.12 -36.25
C PRO A 474 -16.04 -7.72 -36.95
N PRO A 475 -16.22 -8.58 -37.97
CA PRO A 475 -15.11 -9.18 -38.70
C PRO A 475 -14.30 -8.11 -39.45
N LEU A 476 -13.12 -7.80 -38.93
CA LEU A 476 -12.15 -6.89 -39.53
C LEU A 476 -11.17 -7.67 -40.40
N SER A 477 -11.02 -7.29 -41.66
CA SER A 477 -9.94 -7.74 -42.55
C SER A 477 -9.15 -6.54 -43.05
N CYS A 478 -7.83 -6.66 -43.03
CA CYS A 478 -6.90 -5.57 -43.39
C CYS A 478 -6.41 -5.74 -44.83
N ASP A 479 -7.34 -5.82 -45.77
CA ASP A 479 -7.08 -6.25 -47.16
C ASP A 479 -6.49 -5.14 -48.06
N GLN A 480 -6.25 -3.94 -47.53
CA GLN A 480 -5.72 -2.81 -48.30
C GLN A 480 -4.19 -2.73 -48.23
N GLU A 481 -3.59 -2.31 -49.34
CA GLU A 481 -2.15 -2.32 -49.55
C GLU A 481 -1.40 -1.53 -48.45
N GLY A 482 -0.38 -2.17 -47.87
CA GLY A 482 0.40 -1.63 -46.75
C GLY A 482 -0.23 -1.78 -45.36
N GLN A 483 -1.46 -2.27 -45.22
CA GLN A 483 -2.07 -2.52 -43.91
C GLN A 483 -1.57 -3.81 -43.26
N VAL A 484 -1.46 -3.79 -41.93
CA VAL A 484 -1.29 -4.98 -41.08
C VAL A 484 -2.28 -4.92 -39.92
N MET A 485 -2.78 -6.09 -39.51
CA MET A 485 -3.62 -6.21 -38.32
C MET A 485 -2.74 -6.16 -37.06
N VAL A 486 -3.05 -5.26 -36.14
CA VAL A 486 -2.44 -5.17 -34.81
C VAL A 486 -3.54 -5.26 -33.76
N THR A 487 -3.31 -6.09 -32.74
CA THR A 487 -4.12 -6.09 -31.53
C THR A 487 -3.64 -4.97 -30.60
N ASP A 488 -4.56 -4.14 -30.14
CA ASP A 488 -4.38 -3.18 -29.06
C ASP A 488 -5.13 -3.65 -27.81
N THR A 489 -4.80 -3.16 -26.62
CA THR A 489 -5.49 -3.53 -25.37
C THR A 489 -6.18 -2.31 -24.77
N VAL A 490 -7.49 -2.21 -24.96
CA VAL A 490 -8.30 -1.10 -24.46
C VAL A 490 -8.99 -1.53 -23.17
N GLY A 491 -8.43 -1.11 -22.04
CA GLY A 491 -8.85 -1.56 -20.72
C GLY A 491 -8.59 -3.06 -20.53
N CYS A 492 -9.65 -3.86 -20.62
CA CYS A 492 -9.62 -5.32 -20.47
C CYS A 492 -9.97 -6.09 -21.75
N CYS A 493 -10.09 -5.39 -22.88
CA CYS A 493 -10.46 -5.99 -24.15
C CYS A 493 -9.36 -5.84 -25.20
N GLU A 494 -9.05 -6.94 -25.87
CA GLU A 494 -8.23 -6.94 -27.09
C GLU A 494 -9.05 -6.40 -28.25
N GLU A 495 -8.62 -5.26 -28.81
CA GLU A 495 -9.25 -4.64 -29.98
C GLU A 495 -8.35 -4.78 -31.20
N LYS A 496 -8.88 -5.28 -32.31
CA LYS A 496 -8.13 -5.41 -33.57
C LYS A 496 -8.26 -4.14 -34.40
N LYS A 497 -7.13 -3.59 -34.83
CA LYS A 497 -7.09 -2.42 -35.73
C LYS A 497 -6.10 -2.64 -36.88
N CYS A 498 -6.46 -2.16 -38.06
CA CYS A 498 -5.55 -2.12 -39.20
C CYS A 498 -4.66 -0.88 -39.09
N VAL A 499 -3.35 -1.05 -39.12
CA VAL A 499 -2.36 0.04 -39.13
C VAL A 499 -1.44 -0.08 -40.34
N CYS A 500 -0.88 1.02 -40.80
CA CYS A 500 0.01 1.02 -41.96
C CYS A 500 1.43 0.59 -41.57
N ASN A 501 1.94 -0.47 -42.20
CA ASN A 501 3.30 -0.94 -41.98
C ASN A 501 4.29 -0.14 -42.84
N VAL A 502 4.94 0.85 -42.22
CA VAL A 502 5.95 1.71 -42.87
C VAL A 502 7.14 0.97 -43.49
N THR A 503 7.39 -0.29 -43.12
CA THR A 503 8.44 -1.12 -43.73
C THR A 503 8.03 -1.75 -45.07
N THR A 504 6.77 -1.57 -45.50
CA THR A 504 6.23 -2.07 -46.79
C THR A 504 6.01 -0.97 -47.82
N CYS A 505 6.37 0.29 -47.50
CA CYS A 505 6.33 1.40 -48.45
C CYS A 505 7.30 1.16 -49.62
N PRO A 506 6.85 1.27 -50.89
CA PRO A 506 7.75 1.27 -52.04
C PRO A 506 8.68 2.49 -52.08
N ASP A 507 9.91 2.32 -52.57
CA ASP A 507 10.81 3.43 -52.86
C ASP A 507 10.25 4.33 -53.98
N MET A 508 10.52 5.64 -53.88
CA MET A 508 10.01 6.62 -54.86
C MET A 508 10.67 6.44 -56.25
N PRO A 509 9.90 6.35 -57.34
CA PRO A 509 10.46 6.11 -58.67
C PRO A 509 11.26 7.31 -59.20
N ILE A 510 12.43 7.03 -59.78
CA ILE A 510 13.26 8.02 -60.48
C ILE A 510 12.76 8.15 -61.91
N CYS A 511 12.18 9.30 -62.27
CA CYS A 511 11.59 9.50 -63.60
C CYS A 511 12.62 9.82 -64.69
N PRO A 512 12.38 9.38 -65.94
CA PRO A 512 13.22 9.73 -67.09
C PRO A 512 13.08 11.21 -67.48
N VAL A 513 14.01 11.71 -68.29
CA VAL A 513 14.04 13.12 -68.71
C VAL A 513 12.76 13.51 -69.46
N GLY A 514 12.13 14.62 -69.04
CA GLY A 514 10.82 15.05 -69.53
C GLY A 514 9.62 14.45 -68.76
N TYR A 515 9.85 13.64 -67.74
CA TYR A 515 8.79 13.10 -66.89
C TYR A 515 8.95 13.58 -65.44
N THR A 516 7.82 13.82 -64.78
CA THR A 516 7.72 14.25 -63.38
C THR A 516 6.95 13.21 -62.56
N VAL A 517 7.29 13.07 -61.28
CA VAL A 517 6.51 12.24 -60.35
C VAL A 517 5.17 12.92 -60.09
N GLU A 518 4.07 12.24 -60.40
CA GLU A 518 2.73 12.53 -59.90
C GLU A 518 2.39 11.57 -58.76
N LEU A 519 1.83 12.11 -57.68
CA LEU A 519 1.44 11.33 -56.50
C LEU A 519 -0.09 11.22 -56.46
N THR A 520 -0.57 9.98 -56.41
CA THR A 520 -1.99 9.66 -56.24
C THR A 520 -2.26 9.13 -54.83
N THR A 521 -3.45 9.39 -54.29
CA THR A 521 -3.82 9.00 -52.92
C THR A 521 -4.06 7.50 -52.81
N GLY A 522 -3.07 6.78 -52.27
CA GLY A 522 -3.22 5.42 -51.75
C GLY A 522 -3.58 5.41 -50.26
N THR A 523 -4.00 4.25 -49.73
CA THR A 523 -4.53 4.12 -48.36
C THR A 523 -3.47 4.33 -47.27
N CYS A 524 -2.30 3.70 -47.41
CA CYS A 524 -1.23 3.75 -46.41
C CYS A 524 -0.01 4.58 -46.84
N PHE A 525 0.20 4.73 -48.15
CA PHE A 525 1.24 5.54 -48.75
C PHE A 525 0.78 6.06 -50.12
N PRO A 526 1.31 7.18 -50.63
CA PRO A 526 0.94 7.69 -51.95
C PRO A 526 1.47 6.78 -53.07
N ASN A 527 0.63 6.49 -54.07
CA ASN A 527 1.04 5.75 -55.25
C ASN A 527 1.69 6.73 -56.25
N ALA A 528 3.00 6.57 -56.44
CA ALA A 528 3.84 7.44 -57.26
C ALA A 528 4.00 6.90 -58.69
N ALA A 529 3.74 7.74 -59.69
CA ALA A 529 3.90 7.39 -61.11
C ALA A 529 4.65 8.50 -61.87
N CYS A 530 5.40 8.12 -62.91
CA CYS A 530 6.08 9.07 -63.78
C CYS A 530 5.16 9.48 -64.93
N VAL A 531 4.75 10.74 -64.97
CA VAL A 531 3.88 11.30 -66.01
C VAL A 531 4.63 12.36 -66.83
N ILE A 532 4.17 12.61 -68.06
CA ILE A 532 4.80 13.58 -68.98
C ILE A 532 4.75 14.99 -68.36
N GLN A 533 5.90 15.65 -68.29
CA GLN A 533 5.99 17.06 -67.93
C GLN A 533 5.32 17.88 -69.04
N LYS A 534 4.29 18.65 -68.70
CA LYS A 534 3.51 19.43 -69.67
C LYS A 534 4.30 20.64 -70.18
N ASP A 535 3.99 21.05 -71.42
CA ASP A 535 4.51 22.26 -72.06
C ASP A 535 6.06 22.31 -72.19
N VAL A 536 6.70 21.17 -72.46
CA VAL A 536 8.14 21.09 -72.72
C VAL A 536 8.49 20.34 -74.01
N CYS A 537 9.59 20.74 -74.63
CA CYS A 537 10.24 19.98 -75.70
C CYS A 537 11.42 19.19 -75.12
N VAL A 538 11.56 17.91 -75.45
CA VAL A 538 12.74 17.11 -75.09
C VAL A 538 13.65 16.98 -76.30
N PHE A 539 14.88 17.50 -76.20
CA PHE A 539 15.85 17.44 -77.29
C PHE A 539 17.27 17.16 -76.77
N GLN A 540 17.97 16.19 -77.38
CA GLN A 540 19.30 15.73 -76.97
C GLN A 540 19.43 15.51 -75.45
N ASN A 541 18.46 14.81 -74.84
CA ASN A 541 18.39 14.51 -73.41
C ASN A 541 18.37 15.75 -72.48
N ASN A 542 17.90 16.89 -72.97
CA ASN A 542 17.63 18.10 -72.21
C ASN A 542 16.15 18.51 -72.39
N VAL A 543 15.61 19.23 -71.40
CA VAL A 543 14.23 19.73 -71.38
C VAL A 543 14.25 21.24 -71.65
N TYR A 544 13.44 21.67 -72.61
CA TYR A 544 13.29 23.08 -73.01
C TYR A 544 11.84 23.53 -72.79
N GLN A 545 11.64 24.73 -72.25
CA GLN A 545 10.32 25.35 -72.09
C GLN A 545 9.85 25.94 -73.42
N VAL A 546 8.54 26.10 -73.59
CA VAL A 546 7.97 26.80 -74.77
C VAL A 546 8.59 28.19 -74.94
N GLY A 547 9.16 28.43 -76.13
CA GLY A 547 9.85 29.67 -76.48
C GLY A 547 11.38 29.64 -76.31
N ASP A 548 11.94 28.64 -75.63
CA ASP A 548 13.40 28.49 -75.53
C ASP A 548 14.03 28.20 -76.90
N VAL A 549 15.19 28.82 -77.16
CA VAL A 549 15.98 28.59 -78.38
C VAL A 549 16.75 27.28 -78.25
N VAL A 550 16.51 26.34 -79.18
CA VAL A 550 17.08 25.00 -79.13
C VAL A 550 18.27 24.90 -80.10
N PRO A 551 19.52 24.68 -79.62
CA PRO A 551 20.71 24.77 -80.45
C PRO A 551 20.82 23.61 -81.47
N MET A 552 20.71 23.94 -82.76
CA MET A 552 20.88 22.99 -83.86
C MET A 552 22.33 22.82 -84.31
N LYS A 553 22.59 21.69 -84.98
CA LYS A 553 23.89 21.37 -85.59
C LYS A 553 24.14 22.08 -86.95
N LYS A 554 23.23 22.95 -87.39
CA LYS A 554 23.38 23.80 -88.59
C LYS A 554 23.28 25.27 -88.18
N PRO A 555 24.19 26.16 -88.62
CA PRO A 555 24.25 27.55 -88.16
C PRO A 555 23.28 28.51 -88.89
N CYS A 556 22.42 28.01 -89.79
CA CYS A 556 21.53 28.84 -90.62
C CYS A 556 20.05 28.77 -90.20
N ASP A 557 19.69 27.77 -89.38
CA ASP A 557 18.33 27.48 -88.94
C ASP A 557 18.17 27.99 -87.49
N ASN A 558 17.29 28.98 -87.27
CA ASN A 558 16.93 29.41 -85.92
C ASN A 558 15.75 28.57 -85.43
N CYS A 559 15.87 27.94 -84.25
CA CYS A 559 14.90 26.95 -83.79
C CYS A 559 14.44 27.20 -82.35
N ILE A 560 13.15 27.04 -82.10
CA ILE A 560 12.52 27.25 -80.79
C ILE A 560 11.65 26.05 -80.39
N CYS A 561 11.50 25.83 -79.09
CA CYS A 561 10.46 24.95 -78.57
C CYS A 561 9.07 25.57 -78.82
N SER A 562 8.23 24.88 -79.59
CA SER A 562 6.92 25.38 -80.03
C SER A 562 5.79 25.00 -79.07
N LYS A 563 4.54 25.39 -79.38
CA LYS A 563 3.32 24.96 -78.66
C LYS A 563 2.62 23.76 -79.29
N ASN A 564 3.09 23.30 -80.44
CA ASN A 564 2.55 22.13 -81.12
C ASN A 564 3.12 20.86 -80.47
N THR A 565 2.29 19.84 -80.28
CA THR A 565 2.67 18.56 -79.68
C THR A 565 2.97 17.50 -80.74
N ASP A 566 4.03 16.71 -80.50
CA ASP A 566 4.27 15.47 -81.22
C ASP A 566 3.29 14.41 -80.74
N VAL A 567 2.42 13.96 -81.64
CA VAL A 567 1.40 12.94 -81.38
C VAL A 567 2.02 11.58 -81.00
N SER A 568 3.31 11.35 -81.31
CA SER A 568 4.00 10.08 -81.02
C SER A 568 4.75 10.03 -79.68
N SER A 569 5.29 11.16 -79.19
CA SER A 569 6.00 11.22 -77.90
C SER A 569 5.28 12.01 -76.79
N GLY A 570 4.25 12.79 -77.13
CA GLY A 570 3.50 13.63 -76.18
C GLY A 570 4.20 14.92 -75.75
N PHE A 571 5.45 15.14 -76.18
CA PHE A 571 6.19 16.38 -75.96
C PHE A 571 5.90 17.44 -77.01
N ASN A 572 6.26 18.69 -76.74
CA ASN A 572 6.19 19.75 -77.73
C ASN A 572 7.31 19.59 -78.79
N ILE A 573 7.04 20.00 -80.03
CA ILE A 573 8.02 19.94 -81.13
C ILE A 573 8.93 21.16 -81.16
N VAL A 574 10.15 20.95 -81.64
CA VAL A 574 11.10 22.01 -81.96
C VAL A 574 10.89 22.45 -83.41
N GLU A 575 10.55 23.72 -83.61
CA GLU A 575 10.29 24.31 -84.93
C GLU A 575 11.44 25.23 -85.35
N CYS A 576 11.79 25.21 -86.64
CA CYS A 576 12.97 25.88 -87.20
C CYS A 576 12.62 26.77 -88.40
N GLN A 577 13.29 27.92 -88.53
CA GLN A 577 13.17 28.82 -89.67
C GLN A 577 14.54 29.26 -90.24
N PRO A 578 14.72 29.35 -91.58
CA PRO A 578 16.01 29.73 -92.18
C PRO A 578 16.28 31.24 -92.10
N THR A 579 17.55 31.60 -91.91
CA THR A 579 18.01 33.00 -91.89
C THR A 579 18.20 33.57 -93.30
N PRO A 580 17.60 34.73 -93.65
CA PRO A 580 17.78 35.37 -94.96
C PRO A 580 19.08 36.22 -95.04
N CYS A 581 19.62 36.37 -96.26
CA CYS A 581 20.80 37.17 -96.57
C CYS A 581 20.49 38.24 -97.62
N ASP A 582 21.14 39.42 -97.53
CA ASP A 582 21.16 40.41 -98.61
C ASP A 582 22.30 40.09 -99.62
N THR A 583 22.06 40.46 -100.88
CA THR A 583 22.91 40.20 -102.05
C THR A 583 23.10 41.40 -102.97
N HIS A 584 22.55 42.58 -102.65
CA HIS A 584 22.74 43.78 -103.49
C HIS A 584 24.15 44.39 -103.34
N CYS A 585 24.78 44.74 -104.46
CA CYS A 585 26.11 45.35 -104.49
C CYS A 585 26.11 46.70 -105.26
N PRO A 586 27.00 47.64 -104.89
CA PRO A 586 27.15 48.91 -105.61
C PRO A 586 27.62 48.73 -107.07
N LEU A 587 27.33 49.71 -107.93
CA LEU A 587 27.79 49.71 -109.32
C LEU A 587 29.33 49.57 -109.41
N GLY A 588 29.79 48.59 -110.19
CA GLY A 588 31.20 48.22 -110.30
C GLY A 588 31.67 47.13 -109.32
N TYR A 589 30.77 46.61 -108.47
CA TYR A 589 31.02 45.52 -107.51
C TYR A 589 29.99 44.39 -107.69
N ASP A 590 30.44 43.14 -107.54
CA ASP A 590 29.62 41.93 -107.67
C ASP A 590 29.67 41.07 -106.38
N TYR A 591 28.59 40.35 -106.08
CA TYR A 591 28.46 39.53 -104.87
C TYR A 591 29.16 38.18 -104.99
N GLN A 592 29.89 37.76 -103.96
CA GLN A 592 30.55 36.45 -103.88
C GLN A 592 30.32 35.77 -102.53
N THR A 593 29.96 34.50 -102.55
CA THR A 593 29.72 33.66 -101.37
C THR A 593 31.02 33.23 -100.68
N VAL A 594 31.07 33.26 -99.35
CA VAL A 594 32.25 32.86 -98.56
C VAL A 594 31.97 31.52 -97.87
N ALA A 595 32.83 30.52 -98.07
CA ALA A 595 32.68 29.21 -97.46
C ALA A 595 32.76 29.27 -95.93
N GLY A 596 31.83 28.60 -95.24
CA GLY A 596 31.77 28.54 -93.77
C GLY A 596 31.06 29.72 -93.09
N GLN A 597 30.45 30.65 -93.85
CA GLN A 597 29.60 31.73 -93.32
C GLN A 597 28.20 31.68 -93.97
N CYS A 598 27.18 32.21 -93.27
CA CYS A 598 25.80 32.15 -93.76
C CYS A 598 25.55 33.04 -94.99
N CYS A 599 26.25 34.17 -95.10
CA CYS A 599 26.08 35.16 -96.17
C CYS A 599 27.44 35.56 -96.82
N GLY A 600 27.39 36.05 -98.06
CA GLY A 600 28.55 36.49 -98.86
C GLY A 600 28.91 37.98 -98.73
N LYS A 601 29.77 38.48 -99.64
CA LYS A 601 30.30 39.85 -99.67
C LYS A 601 30.48 40.38 -101.10
N CYS A 602 30.37 41.69 -101.29
CA CYS A 602 30.60 42.38 -102.57
C CYS A 602 32.11 42.66 -102.82
N LEU A 603 32.58 42.50 -104.06
CA LEU A 603 33.97 42.77 -104.49
C LEU A 603 34.00 43.54 -105.81
N GLN A 604 34.94 44.48 -105.96
CA GLN A 604 35.05 45.33 -107.17
C GLN A 604 35.49 44.52 -108.39
N THR A 605 34.87 44.76 -109.54
CA THR A 605 35.15 44.05 -110.81
C THR A 605 35.48 44.97 -112.00
N SER A 606 35.11 46.25 -111.93
CA SER A 606 35.29 47.21 -113.03
C SER A 606 35.51 48.65 -112.55
N CYS A 607 35.96 49.53 -113.46
CA CYS A 607 36.08 50.97 -113.18
C CYS A 607 34.80 51.72 -113.56
N VAL A 608 34.52 52.85 -112.91
CA VAL A 608 33.41 53.74 -113.27
C VAL A 608 33.94 55.16 -113.49
N VAL A 609 33.82 55.68 -114.72
CA VAL A 609 34.09 57.08 -115.05
C VAL A 609 32.80 57.88 -114.89
N VAL A 610 32.86 59.02 -114.21
CA VAL A 610 31.75 59.97 -114.09
C VAL A 610 32.20 61.31 -114.64
N LEU A 611 31.56 61.75 -115.72
CA LEU A 611 31.61 63.13 -116.23
C LEU A 611 30.24 63.78 -116.04
N SER A 612 30.16 65.11 -116.06
CA SER A 612 29.04 65.88 -115.50
C SER A 612 27.63 65.47 -115.94
N ASN A 613 27.48 64.91 -117.14
CA ASN A 613 26.20 64.41 -117.68
C ASN A 613 26.21 62.90 -118.06
N VAL A 614 27.32 62.16 -117.84
CA VAL A 614 27.44 60.74 -118.25
C VAL A 614 28.26 59.94 -117.23
N THR A 615 27.67 58.88 -116.70
CA THR A 615 28.39 57.80 -115.99
C THR A 615 28.64 56.64 -116.94
N LYS A 616 29.88 56.12 -116.99
CA LYS A 616 30.24 54.97 -117.83
C LYS A 616 31.13 53.99 -117.07
N THR A 617 30.61 52.78 -116.84
CA THR A 617 31.43 51.65 -116.41
C THR A 617 32.33 51.20 -117.56
N LEU A 618 33.63 51.13 -117.30
CA LEU A 618 34.65 50.67 -118.25
C LEU A 618 35.23 49.34 -117.75
N GLN A 619 35.41 48.41 -118.69
CA GLN A 619 36.01 47.11 -118.40
C GLN A 619 37.55 47.20 -118.46
N PRO A 620 38.29 46.36 -117.72
CA PRO A 620 39.76 46.45 -117.67
C PRO A 620 40.40 46.29 -119.05
N GLY A 621 41.33 47.19 -119.39
CA GLY A 621 41.99 47.26 -120.71
C GLY A 621 41.16 47.94 -121.81
N THR A 622 40.03 48.60 -121.48
CA THR A 622 39.23 49.35 -122.46
C THR A 622 39.45 50.87 -122.34
N ILE A 623 39.59 51.52 -123.52
CA ILE A 623 39.73 52.97 -123.67
C ILE A 623 38.41 53.55 -124.18
N TRP A 624 38.00 54.70 -123.64
CA TRP A 624 36.83 55.47 -124.07
C TRP A 624 37.17 56.96 -124.20
N THR A 625 36.61 57.61 -125.22
CA THR A 625 36.77 59.04 -125.52
C THR A 625 35.39 59.71 -125.51
N PRO A 626 35.18 60.81 -124.76
CA PRO A 626 33.94 61.57 -124.80
C PRO A 626 33.73 62.21 -126.18
N ALA A 627 32.52 62.08 -126.74
CA ALA A 627 32.21 62.62 -128.08
C ALA A 627 32.22 64.16 -128.12
N ASP A 628 32.02 64.79 -126.96
CA ASP A 628 32.04 66.21 -126.68
C ASP A 628 33.45 66.79 -126.48
N ASN A 629 34.48 65.94 -126.28
CA ASN A 629 35.87 66.40 -126.22
C ASN A 629 36.84 65.31 -126.73
N SER A 630 37.01 65.25 -128.05
CA SER A 630 37.89 64.32 -128.76
C SER A 630 39.39 64.48 -128.44
N CYS A 631 39.79 65.51 -127.69
CA CYS A 631 41.16 65.68 -127.19
C CYS A 631 41.42 64.94 -125.87
N VAL A 632 40.45 64.20 -125.32
CA VAL A 632 40.54 63.47 -124.04
C VAL A 632 40.22 61.99 -124.22
N ARG A 633 40.97 61.10 -123.55
CA ARG A 633 40.62 59.67 -123.45
C ARG A 633 40.84 59.12 -122.05
N PHE A 634 39.99 58.18 -121.65
CA PHE A 634 39.99 57.49 -120.37
C PHE A 634 40.23 56.00 -120.58
N GLU A 635 41.12 55.38 -119.80
CA GLU A 635 41.38 53.94 -119.81
C GLU A 635 41.16 53.33 -118.43
N CYS A 636 40.47 52.19 -118.35
CA CYS A 636 40.35 51.42 -117.11
C CYS A 636 41.49 50.41 -117.00
N VAL A 637 42.41 50.61 -116.06
CA VAL A 637 43.55 49.72 -115.81
C VAL A 637 43.41 49.03 -114.46
N LYS A 638 43.82 47.75 -114.38
CA LYS A 638 43.90 47.03 -113.12
C LYS A 638 45.27 47.27 -112.47
N ILE A 639 45.28 47.83 -111.27
CA ILE A 639 46.50 48.06 -110.49
C ILE A 639 46.39 47.23 -109.21
N ALA A 640 47.25 46.21 -109.11
CA ALA A 640 47.16 45.15 -108.10
C ALA A 640 45.74 44.52 -108.01
N THR A 641 45.01 44.77 -106.93
CA THR A 641 43.66 44.24 -106.68
C THR A 641 42.53 45.23 -106.97
N GLN A 642 42.84 46.46 -107.38
CA GLN A 642 41.86 47.52 -107.63
C GLN A 642 41.80 47.90 -109.12
N PHE A 643 40.67 48.49 -109.52
CA PHE A 643 40.41 48.93 -110.89
C PHE A 643 40.32 50.46 -110.92
N VAL A 644 41.22 51.10 -111.67
CA VAL A 644 41.50 52.55 -111.63
C VAL A 644 41.45 53.14 -113.05
N THR A 645 40.88 54.33 -113.20
CA THR A 645 40.80 55.04 -114.49
C THR A 645 41.89 56.09 -114.65
N VAL A 646 42.50 56.13 -115.84
CA VAL A 646 43.58 57.06 -116.22
C VAL A 646 43.13 57.93 -117.39
N GLU A 647 43.40 59.24 -117.33
CA GLU A 647 43.07 60.23 -118.36
C GLU A 647 44.31 60.67 -119.16
N ALA A 648 44.17 60.93 -120.47
CA ALA A 648 45.21 61.53 -121.31
C ALA A 648 44.66 62.62 -122.25
N LYS A 649 45.46 63.68 -122.49
CA LYS A 649 45.12 64.90 -123.26
C LYS A 649 46.21 65.29 -124.27
N THR A 650 45.81 65.98 -125.35
CA THR A 650 46.70 66.41 -126.48
C THR A 650 46.76 67.94 -126.61
N VAL A 651 47.93 68.50 -126.95
CA VAL A 651 48.21 69.97 -127.02
C VAL A 651 49.18 70.28 -128.18
N CYS A 652 49.15 71.50 -128.73
CA CYS A 652 49.97 71.97 -129.87
C CYS A 652 50.99 73.08 -129.49
N PRO A 653 52.01 73.38 -130.34
CA PRO A 653 53.13 74.28 -129.98
C PRO A 653 52.82 75.80 -130.02
N PRO A 654 53.70 76.67 -129.45
CA PRO A 654 53.45 78.11 -129.27
C PRO A 654 53.81 79.01 -130.48
N TYR A 655 53.57 80.32 -130.29
CA TYR A 655 53.50 81.39 -131.31
C TYR A 655 54.47 82.55 -131.00
N ASP A 656 54.95 83.27 -132.02
CA ASP A 656 55.92 84.38 -131.91
C ASP A 656 55.28 85.75 -132.28
N PRO A 657 55.31 86.79 -131.42
CA PRO A 657 54.49 88.02 -131.59
C PRO A 657 54.84 89.05 -132.68
N GLU A 658 55.60 88.75 -133.74
CA GLU A 658 55.81 89.75 -134.83
C GLU A 658 54.57 90.00 -135.72
N GLU A 659 53.48 89.23 -135.59
CA GLU A 659 52.27 89.36 -136.42
C GLU A 659 51.00 89.91 -135.68
N CYS A 660 50.56 91.12 -136.05
CA CYS A 660 49.20 91.72 -135.93
C CYS A 660 48.72 92.54 -134.67
N ILE A 661 47.57 93.25 -134.80
CA ILE A 661 47.13 94.50 -134.09
C ILE A 661 45.61 94.46 -133.66
N SER A 662 45.13 95.23 -132.64
CA SER A 662 43.84 95.01 -131.87
C SER A 662 43.01 96.24 -131.33
N VAL A 663 41.71 96.07 -130.92
CA VAL A 663 40.74 97.12 -130.38
C VAL A 663 39.69 96.58 -129.31
N ILE A 664 38.80 97.41 -128.68
CA ILE A 664 38.00 97.20 -127.41
C ILE A 664 36.51 97.76 -127.43
N ALA A 665 35.54 97.30 -126.57
CA ALA A 665 34.15 97.87 -126.36
C ALA A 665 33.43 97.62 -124.96
N HIS A 666 32.08 97.82 -124.79
CA HIS A 666 31.34 98.08 -123.48
C HIS A 666 29.88 97.50 -123.28
N THR A 667 29.21 97.70 -122.09
CA THR A 667 27.92 97.08 -121.59
C THR A 667 27.02 97.93 -120.61
N HIS A 668 25.78 97.48 -120.22
CA HIS A 668 24.77 98.20 -119.35
C HIS A 668 23.89 97.30 -118.36
N THR A 669 22.73 97.78 -117.81
CA THR A 669 22.08 97.41 -116.49
C THR A 669 20.54 97.13 -116.44
N HIS A 670 19.97 96.39 -115.43
CA HIS A 670 18.55 96.54 -114.93
C HIS A 670 18.16 95.84 -113.56
N THR A 671 16.85 95.70 -113.22
CA THR A 671 16.26 95.61 -111.84
C THR A 671 14.93 94.81 -111.68
N HIS A 672 14.47 94.63 -110.41
CA HIS A 672 13.09 94.51 -109.86
C HIS A 672 12.58 93.24 -109.13
N THR A 673 11.48 93.47 -108.40
CA THR A 673 10.70 92.68 -107.39
C THR A 673 10.24 91.30 -107.82
#